data_AF-A0A5N4EE11-F1
#
_entry.id   AF-A0A5N4EE11-F1
#
_cell.length_a   1.000
_cell.length_b   1.000
_cell.length_c   1.000
_cell.angle_alpha   90.00
_cell.angle_beta   90.00
_cell.angle_gamma   90.00
#
_symmetry.space_group_name_H-M   'P 1'
#
loop_
_entity.id
_entity.type
_entity.pdbx_description
1 polymer ?
#
loop_
_entity_poly.entity_id
_entity_poly.type
_entity_poly.pdbx_seq_one_letter_code
_entity_poly.pdbx_strand_id
1 'polypeptide(L)'
;MPFIQAYCNGSIFANEELRLDSFKNWPQASPVGAAALTKAGFFYTGIKDTVQCFSCGGCLKKWEEGDDLLEQHTRCFPNCQFLQNMKSSAEVIPDLQSHGELSELTETTSESNLEDSAAVSSVVPEMAQGEAQWFREAKSLSERLRKAYTNARFCHMALLEVSSCPATDQLLGCDLSLASKHISSPMREPVVLPEVFATLNSVMCVEGEVGSGKTVLLKEIALLWASGCCPLLNRFQLVFYLSLSSTRLDQGLADIISDQLPETEGSVTEMGLRNIIQQLKNQVLLLLDDYKEMAKNIRRYLDTVLEIKAFPFYNTIYVLRKLFSHNMTRLQNFMIHFRKNENLQGIQKTPLFVAAVCANWLQYPFDESFDDVTVFKSYMKCLFLKNKTEAELLRATVSSCGELALRGFFSSCSEFSDDDLIDAGIDEDLAMFLMSKFTAQRLRPIYRFLNPAFQEFLAGMRLTELLDSDKQEDQDLGLYYLKQINSSLMAVCPYENFLNYVSCHTSTKAGPKIVSHLLLLVDNKESLENISENDDYLKHRPEISEKMQIIRQLWQLSPQDYFSLVSKHLFILAVKIAYQSNTVATCSPFILQFLQGRTLTLDVLQLQYFFDHPESLLMLKSIQFSIRGNDRLLRPDFSVLETILDKSQVPTVDQDCASAFEPMNEWEQNLAEKEENIKSFLNMRLNTPPDISTGYWQLSPKQYKIPLLKVHVTGTDAVDQEMLRILMEVFSASEHIELHLMGSRGFIECIRPALEQFKASFTKCSISKFELSAAEQELLLTLPSLESLEISEINNGKLCCFLDQLFPNLDKFLCLKELSVNLDDQQNVFSVIPEEFLNLHHMEKLFIRISAENGPSKLVKLIQNSLDLRVFHLKCNVFSDFESLMTVLASCKKLEEIKFSGPFFNALPFVTVLPNFISLKILNLQHQEFSDKETAEIFAYTLGSFNNLEELLLPSGDGIHQVAILIIQQCQHLQHLRVLSFFNTLDDDSVIEIAKGAVDGGFQKLEKLDLSINHKITEEGYRNFFQALDNLPNLRELTINRHFTECIRAQARTVKSLSQCVLRLPSLTRLNMLSWLLDAEDITLLTAMKERHPQSKHLTFFWKWVLPFLPVIQK
;
A
#
# COMPACT_ATOMS: atom_id res chain seq x y z
N MET A 1 -17.16 6.96 22.28
CA MET A 1 -15.87 7.68 22.36
C MET A 1 -16.15 9.17 22.59
N PRO A 2 -15.73 9.74 23.73
CA PRO A 2 -16.18 11.03 24.26
C PRO A 2 -15.37 12.23 23.72
N PHE A 3 -15.44 12.50 22.40
CA PHE A 3 -14.76 13.64 21.76
C PHE A 3 -15.70 14.61 21.01
N ILE A 4 -17.02 14.46 21.17
CA ILE A 4 -18.06 15.17 20.38
C ILE A 4 -18.65 16.40 21.10
N GLN A 5 -18.25 16.70 22.35
CA GLN A 5 -18.93 17.73 23.16
C GLN A 5 -18.23 19.09 23.28
N ALA A 6 -17.09 19.32 22.60
CA ALA A 6 -16.26 20.51 22.84
C ALA A 6 -16.30 21.62 21.76
N TYR A 7 -16.99 21.45 20.63
CA TYR A 7 -16.88 22.42 19.50
C TYR A 7 -18.20 22.89 18.88
N CYS A 8 -19.24 23.01 19.70
CA CYS A 8 -20.41 23.83 19.36
C CYS A 8 -20.35 25.10 20.21
N ASN A 9 -19.71 26.16 19.71
CA ASN A 9 -19.96 27.59 20.05
C ASN A 9 -18.91 28.49 19.36
N GLY A 10 -19.11 28.76 18.07
CA GLY A 10 -18.24 29.64 17.26
C GLY A 10 -18.75 31.08 17.15
N SER A 11 -19.34 31.65 18.21
CA SER A 11 -19.70 33.08 18.22
C SER A 11 -18.55 33.87 18.83
N ILE A 12 -18.04 34.89 18.11
CA ILE A 12 -17.02 35.83 18.65
C ILE A 12 -17.49 36.51 19.95
N PHE A 13 -18.80 36.59 20.15
CA PHE A 13 -19.45 37.09 21.36
C PHE A 13 -19.50 36.07 22.51
N ALA A 14 -18.81 34.93 22.41
CA ALA A 14 -18.52 34.09 23.57
C ALA A 14 -17.60 34.82 24.57
N ASN A 15 -16.71 35.70 24.09
CA ASN A 15 -15.88 36.57 24.92
C ASN A 15 -16.72 37.73 25.47
N GLU A 16 -16.77 37.87 26.80
CA GLU A 16 -17.54 38.89 27.51
C GLU A 16 -17.07 40.32 27.22
N GLU A 17 -15.76 40.54 27.06
CA GLU A 17 -15.20 41.86 26.73
C GLU A 17 -15.67 42.34 25.35
N LEU A 18 -15.71 41.43 24.37
CA LEU A 18 -16.21 41.73 23.02
C LEU A 18 -17.74 41.94 23.00
N ARG A 19 -18.48 41.28 23.90
CA ARG A 19 -19.90 41.57 24.11
C ARG A 19 -20.09 42.98 24.68
N LEU A 20 -19.31 43.35 25.69
CA LEU A 20 -19.39 44.68 26.30
C LEU A 20 -19.09 45.77 25.27
N ASP A 21 -18.06 45.55 24.45
CA ASP A 21 -17.64 46.46 23.39
C ASP A 21 -18.73 46.73 22.33
N SER A 22 -19.67 45.79 22.13
CA SER A 22 -20.81 45.99 21.24
C SER A 22 -21.75 47.12 21.71
N PHE A 23 -21.76 47.44 23.00
CA PHE A 23 -22.65 48.45 23.59
C PHE A 23 -22.11 49.89 23.52
N LYS A 24 -21.02 50.15 22.78
CA LYS A 24 -20.45 51.52 22.60
C LYS A 24 -21.47 52.56 22.13
N ASN A 25 -22.50 52.14 21.38
CA ASN A 25 -23.59 53.00 20.89
C ASN A 25 -24.95 52.66 21.52
N TRP A 26 -24.97 52.10 22.73
CA TRP A 26 -26.22 51.78 23.44
C TRP A 26 -26.98 53.06 23.79
N PRO A 27 -28.31 53.13 23.57
CA PRO A 27 -29.07 54.35 23.83
C PRO A 27 -28.98 54.77 25.30
N GLN A 28 -28.54 56.01 25.57
CA GLN A 28 -28.47 56.55 26.95
C GLN A 28 -29.82 56.61 27.65
N ALA A 29 -30.93 56.63 26.89
CA ALA A 29 -32.29 56.61 27.41
C ALA A 29 -32.83 55.19 27.73
N SER A 30 -32.01 54.14 27.55
CA SER A 30 -32.41 52.77 27.88
C SER A 30 -32.39 52.55 29.39
N PRO A 31 -33.46 51.98 30.00
CA PRO A 31 -33.54 51.80 31.45
C PRO A 31 -32.61 50.71 31.99
N VAL A 32 -31.92 49.96 31.11
CA VAL A 32 -31.03 48.85 31.51
C VAL A 32 -29.59 49.05 31.02
N GLY A 33 -28.64 48.81 31.92
CA GLY A 33 -27.21 49.01 31.69
C GLY A 33 -26.56 47.93 30.83
N ALA A 34 -25.65 48.36 29.95
CA ALA A 34 -24.88 47.50 29.04
C ALA A 34 -24.10 46.37 29.75
N ALA A 35 -23.55 46.63 30.93
CA ALA A 35 -22.80 45.63 31.71
C ALA A 35 -23.70 44.49 32.22
N ALA A 36 -24.93 44.79 32.60
CA ALA A 36 -25.90 43.79 33.06
C ALA A 36 -26.37 42.91 31.89
N LEU A 37 -26.63 43.52 30.72
CA LEU A 37 -26.99 42.81 29.49
C LEU A 37 -25.86 41.87 29.02
N THR A 38 -24.63 42.35 29.12
CA THR A 38 -23.43 41.56 28.80
C THR A 38 -23.27 40.33 29.68
N LYS A 39 -23.50 40.48 30.99
CA LYS A 39 -23.49 39.38 31.97
C LYS A 39 -24.63 38.38 31.79
N ALA A 40 -25.80 38.85 31.32
CA ALA A 40 -26.92 37.99 30.96
C ALA A 40 -26.74 37.26 29.61
N GLY A 41 -25.56 37.39 28.98
CA GLY A 41 -25.18 36.68 27.75
C GLY A 41 -25.62 37.40 26.47
N PHE A 42 -25.96 38.69 26.54
CA PHE A 42 -26.40 39.48 25.39
C PHE A 42 -25.30 40.39 24.84
N PHE A 43 -25.36 40.65 23.53
CA PHE A 43 -24.62 41.71 22.84
C PHE A 43 -25.60 42.62 22.11
N TYR A 44 -25.21 43.87 21.88
CA TYR A 44 -26.05 44.85 21.21
C TYR A 44 -26.10 44.62 19.70
N THR A 45 -27.31 44.62 19.13
CA THR A 45 -27.51 44.42 17.68
C THR A 45 -27.28 45.69 16.85
N GLY A 46 -27.05 46.84 17.50
CA GLY A 46 -26.94 48.14 16.83
C GLY A 46 -28.29 48.78 16.46
N ILE A 47 -29.41 48.12 16.74
CA ILE A 47 -30.76 48.57 16.37
C ILE A 47 -31.57 48.89 17.64
N LYS A 48 -31.87 50.17 17.88
CA LYS A 48 -32.70 50.66 18.99
C LYS A 48 -32.22 50.11 20.35
N ASP A 49 -33.09 49.42 21.09
CA ASP A 49 -32.79 48.77 22.36
C ASP A 49 -32.75 47.23 22.22
N THR A 50 -32.51 46.74 21.01
CA THR A 50 -32.53 45.29 20.73
C THR A 50 -31.17 44.65 21.01
N VAL A 51 -31.17 43.60 21.81
CA VAL A 51 -29.98 42.80 22.15
C VAL A 51 -30.18 41.34 21.75
N GLN A 52 -29.09 40.62 21.50
CA GLN A 52 -29.12 39.22 21.07
C GLN A 52 -28.19 38.35 21.90
N CYS A 53 -28.62 37.14 22.26
CA CYS A 53 -27.80 36.22 23.03
C CYS A 53 -26.73 35.55 22.15
N PHE A 54 -25.49 35.47 22.64
CA PHE A 54 -24.38 34.83 21.90
C PHE A 54 -24.54 33.31 21.76
N SER A 55 -25.26 32.65 22.68
CA SER A 55 -25.37 31.19 22.79
C SER A 55 -26.65 30.65 22.13
N CYS A 56 -27.81 31.23 22.42
CA CYS A 56 -29.08 30.78 21.81
C CYS A 56 -29.51 31.60 20.58
N GLY A 57 -28.87 32.75 20.32
CA GLY A 57 -29.25 33.65 19.23
C GLY A 57 -30.58 34.39 19.46
N GLY A 58 -31.21 34.26 20.62
CA GLY A 58 -32.49 34.90 20.94
C GLY A 58 -32.38 36.41 21.11
N CYS A 59 -33.34 37.16 20.56
CA CYS A 59 -33.36 38.63 20.61
C CYS A 59 -34.43 39.17 21.57
N LEU A 60 -34.07 40.18 22.36
CA LEU A 60 -34.97 40.89 23.28
C LEU A 60 -34.90 42.41 23.04
N LYS A 61 -36.02 43.09 23.25
CA LYS A 61 -36.22 44.54 23.01
C LYS A 61 -37.39 45.04 23.86
N LYS A 62 -37.57 46.37 23.92
CA LYS A 62 -38.54 47.08 24.78
C LYS A 62 -38.28 46.85 26.27
N TRP A 63 -37.07 47.18 26.71
CA TRP A 63 -36.69 47.04 28.11
C TRP A 63 -37.40 48.08 28.99
N GLU A 64 -37.95 47.64 30.12
CA GLU A 64 -38.61 48.50 31.13
C GLU A 64 -37.76 48.62 32.41
N GLU A 65 -37.96 49.69 33.17
CA GLU A 65 -37.25 49.91 34.42
C GLU A 65 -37.68 48.88 35.47
N GLY A 66 -36.73 48.05 35.94
CA GLY A 66 -36.99 46.94 36.86
C GLY A 66 -37.06 45.54 36.23
N ASP A 67 -36.88 45.40 34.91
CA ASP A 67 -36.78 44.10 34.25
C ASP A 67 -35.55 43.29 34.73
N ASP A 68 -35.76 42.06 35.21
CA ASP A 68 -34.68 41.10 35.44
C ASP A 68 -34.25 40.46 34.11
N LEU A 69 -33.01 40.75 33.71
CA LEU A 69 -32.44 40.32 32.43
C LEU A 69 -32.30 38.80 32.30
N LEU A 70 -31.94 38.10 33.38
CA LEU A 70 -31.79 36.65 33.39
C LEU A 70 -33.16 35.96 33.44
N GLU A 71 -34.13 36.54 34.14
CA GLU A 71 -35.50 36.03 34.18
C GLU A 71 -36.17 36.20 32.82
N GLN A 72 -36.06 37.36 32.17
CA GLN A 72 -36.57 37.59 30.81
C GLN A 72 -35.88 36.67 29.79
N HIS A 73 -34.57 36.44 29.91
CA HIS A 73 -33.84 35.48 29.06
C HIS A 73 -34.33 34.05 29.29
N THR A 74 -34.52 33.65 30.55
CA THR A 74 -35.01 32.31 30.92
C THR A 74 -36.45 32.10 30.46
N ARG A 75 -37.31 33.11 30.57
CA ARG A 75 -38.72 33.06 30.17
C ARG A 75 -38.89 32.96 28.67
N CYS A 76 -38.14 33.75 27.90
CA CYS A 76 -38.26 33.79 26.45
C CYS A 76 -37.46 32.69 25.74
N PHE A 77 -36.34 32.25 26.32
CA PHE A 77 -35.43 31.25 25.73
C PHE A 77 -34.98 30.20 26.77
N PRO A 78 -35.87 29.36 27.30
CA PRO A 78 -35.57 28.43 28.40
C PRO A 78 -34.55 27.33 28.04
N ASN A 79 -34.38 27.03 26.76
CA ASN A 79 -33.43 26.03 26.26
C ASN A 79 -32.04 26.60 25.94
N CYS A 80 -31.74 27.83 26.35
CA CYS A 80 -30.44 28.46 26.12
C CYS A 80 -29.32 27.73 26.90
N GLN A 81 -28.30 27.24 26.19
CA GLN A 81 -27.20 26.47 26.78
C GLN A 81 -26.37 27.31 27.78
N PHE A 82 -26.23 28.62 27.54
CA PHE A 82 -25.63 29.56 28.50
C PHE A 82 -26.39 29.62 29.83
N LEU A 83 -27.73 29.67 29.79
CA LEU A 83 -28.55 29.69 31.01
C LEU A 83 -28.53 28.34 31.75
N GLN A 84 -28.49 27.22 31.03
CA GLN A 84 -28.36 25.89 31.63
C GLN A 84 -27.02 25.73 32.36
N ASN A 85 -25.94 26.26 31.77
CA ASN A 85 -24.61 26.25 32.38
C ASN A 85 -24.50 27.16 33.60
N MET A 86 -25.25 28.27 33.67
CA MET A 86 -25.29 29.12 34.85
C MET A 86 -26.12 28.52 36.00
N LYS A 87 -27.17 27.74 35.69
CA LYS A 87 -27.97 27.06 36.72
C LYS A 87 -27.21 25.88 37.35
N SER A 88 -26.42 25.15 36.57
CA SER A 88 -25.58 24.05 37.08
C SER A 88 -24.41 24.52 37.95
N SER A 89 -23.98 25.78 37.83
CA SER A 89 -22.92 26.37 38.67
C SER A 89 -23.43 26.97 40.00
N ALA A 90 -24.75 27.04 40.23
CA ALA A 90 -25.34 27.69 41.41
C ALA A 90 -25.78 26.70 42.54
N GLU A 91 -25.70 25.38 42.34
CA GLU A 91 -26.15 24.38 43.32
C GLU A 91 -25.05 23.85 44.27
N VAL A 92 -23.93 24.56 44.45
CA VAL A 92 -22.83 24.15 45.36
C VAL A 92 -22.61 25.18 46.50
N ILE A 93 -23.55 25.15 47.48
CA ILE A 93 -23.47 25.42 48.96
C ILE A 93 -23.11 26.85 49.49
N PRO A 94 -23.36 27.21 50.79
CA PRO A 94 -24.38 28.18 51.26
C PRO A 94 -23.84 29.39 52.10
N ASP A 95 -24.76 30.29 52.49
CA ASP A 95 -24.66 31.50 53.35
C ASP A 95 -23.52 31.62 54.40
N LEU A 96 -22.92 32.83 54.50
CA LEU A 96 -22.74 33.59 55.77
C LEU A 96 -22.24 35.06 55.54
N GLN A 97 -23.13 36.03 55.82
CA GLN A 97 -22.98 37.30 56.56
C GLN A 97 -21.89 38.39 56.24
N SER A 98 -22.42 39.59 55.94
CA SER A 98 -22.23 40.89 56.66
C SER A 98 -21.08 41.88 56.35
N HIS A 99 -21.47 43.18 56.44
CA HIS A 99 -20.72 44.45 56.53
C HIS A 99 -20.18 45.04 55.21
N GLY A 100 -20.35 46.33 54.88
CA GLY A 100 -20.94 47.49 55.54
C GLY A 100 -20.81 48.73 54.62
N GLU A 101 -21.73 49.68 54.78
CA GLU A 101 -21.86 50.95 54.05
C GLU A 101 -20.69 51.93 54.25
N LEU A 102 -20.46 52.83 53.29
CA LEU A 102 -20.46 54.30 53.55
C LEU A 102 -20.56 55.14 52.25
N SER A 103 -21.56 56.02 52.27
CA SER A 103 -21.85 57.23 51.46
C SER A 103 -20.62 58.20 51.48
N GLU A 104 -20.41 59.25 50.69
CA GLU A 104 -21.27 60.30 50.09
C GLU A 104 -20.28 61.23 49.30
N LEU A 105 -20.62 61.99 48.25
CA LEU A 105 -21.08 63.39 48.35
C LEU A 105 -21.34 64.02 46.95
N THR A 106 -22.52 64.67 46.85
CA THR A 106 -22.84 66.00 46.25
C THR A 106 -22.77 66.20 44.73
N GLU A 107 -23.91 66.35 44.04
CA GLU A 107 -24.71 67.59 43.77
C GLU A 107 -24.05 68.50 42.72
N THR A 108 -24.72 68.86 41.61
CA THR A 108 -25.80 69.87 41.61
C THR A 108 -26.56 69.94 40.26
N THR A 109 -27.85 70.21 40.42
CA THR A 109 -28.90 70.78 39.53
C THR A 109 -28.44 71.82 38.48
N SER A 110 -29.08 71.99 37.31
CA SER A 110 -30.40 72.66 37.20
C SER A 110 -31.12 72.51 35.84
N GLU A 111 -32.46 72.51 35.94
CA GLU A 111 -33.55 72.74 34.95
C GLU A 111 -33.31 74.02 34.10
N SER A 112 -33.95 74.30 32.94
CA SER A 112 -35.40 74.30 32.67
C SER A 112 -35.77 74.60 31.20
N ASN A 113 -36.88 74.00 30.78
CA ASN A 113 -37.89 74.27 29.72
C ASN A 113 -37.93 75.63 28.97
N LEU A 114 -38.31 75.64 27.68
CA LEU A 114 -39.64 76.02 27.16
C LEU A 114 -39.69 76.15 25.62
N GLU A 115 -40.83 75.74 25.06
CA GLU A 115 -41.31 75.88 23.68
C GLU A 115 -41.57 77.37 23.30
N ASP A 116 -41.45 77.77 22.02
CA ASP A 116 -42.57 77.75 21.05
C ASP A 116 -42.24 78.50 19.73
N SER A 117 -43.05 78.21 18.72
CA SER A 117 -43.02 78.52 17.28
C SER A 117 -43.14 80.00 16.84
N ALA A 118 -42.47 80.38 15.72
CA ALA A 118 -43.10 80.80 14.44
C ALA A 118 -42.31 81.83 13.57
N ALA A 119 -42.24 81.50 12.26
CA ALA A 119 -42.31 82.37 11.07
C ALA A 119 -41.11 83.14 10.46
N VAL A 120 -40.65 82.57 9.32
CA VAL A 120 -40.48 83.15 7.94
C VAL A 120 -39.30 84.09 7.58
N SER A 121 -38.43 83.50 6.73
CA SER A 121 -37.64 84.05 5.59
C SER A 121 -36.50 85.03 5.92
N SER A 122 -35.40 85.13 5.17
CA SER A 122 -35.01 84.66 3.85
C SER A 122 -33.49 84.79 3.73
N VAL A 123 -32.92 84.10 2.74
CA VAL A 123 -31.73 84.41 1.93
C VAL A 123 -30.86 83.15 1.77
N VAL A 124 -30.94 82.61 0.57
CA VAL A 124 -30.12 81.53 0.03
C VAL A 124 -28.70 82.06 -0.27
N PRO A 125 -27.68 81.19 -0.29
CA PRO A 125 -26.85 81.14 -1.49
C PRO A 125 -26.83 79.75 -2.13
N GLU A 126 -26.98 79.79 -3.46
CA GLU A 126 -27.07 78.67 -4.39
C GLU A 126 -25.71 77.98 -4.53
N MET A 127 -25.44 76.93 -3.77
CA MET A 127 -24.40 75.92 -4.11
C MET A 127 -24.76 74.47 -3.71
N ALA A 128 -25.92 74.20 -3.11
CA ALA A 128 -26.25 72.89 -2.52
C ALA A 128 -26.99 71.88 -3.44
N GLN A 129 -27.36 72.25 -4.67
CA GLN A 129 -28.18 71.36 -5.53
C GLN A 129 -27.38 70.19 -6.14
N GLY A 130 -26.09 70.39 -6.44
CA GLY A 130 -25.22 69.34 -6.96
C GLY A 130 -24.95 68.24 -5.92
N GLU A 131 -24.63 68.61 -4.68
CA GLU A 131 -24.33 67.67 -3.59
C GLU A 131 -25.52 66.79 -3.19
N ALA A 132 -26.74 67.35 -3.21
CA ALA A 132 -27.95 66.61 -2.86
C ALA A 132 -28.42 65.64 -3.96
N GLN A 133 -28.02 65.83 -5.21
CA GLN A 133 -28.47 65.00 -6.32
C GLN A 133 -27.64 63.72 -6.46
N TRP A 134 -26.31 63.81 -6.58
CA TRP A 134 -25.47 62.62 -6.73
C TRP A 134 -25.53 61.71 -5.49
N PHE A 135 -25.70 62.30 -4.30
CA PHE A 135 -25.84 61.54 -3.04
C PHE A 135 -27.14 60.73 -3.00
N ARG A 136 -28.26 61.30 -3.48
CA ARG A 136 -29.54 60.58 -3.62
C ARG A 136 -29.46 59.48 -4.67
N GLU A 137 -28.79 59.75 -5.80
CA GLU A 137 -28.56 58.76 -6.86
C GLU A 137 -27.67 57.60 -6.38
N ALA A 138 -26.61 57.90 -5.62
CA ALA A 138 -25.73 56.90 -5.02
C ALA A 138 -26.46 56.03 -3.99
N LYS A 139 -27.28 56.63 -3.12
CA LYS A 139 -28.08 55.89 -2.13
C LYS A 139 -29.12 54.98 -2.80
N SER A 140 -29.82 55.49 -3.82
CA SER A 140 -30.77 54.72 -4.63
C SER A 140 -30.08 53.55 -5.34
N LEU A 141 -28.91 53.78 -5.94
CA LEU A 141 -28.11 52.72 -6.57
C LEU A 141 -27.67 51.66 -5.56
N SER A 142 -27.21 52.06 -4.37
CA SER A 142 -26.83 51.14 -3.29
C SER A 142 -27.99 50.23 -2.88
N GLU A 143 -29.18 50.78 -2.65
CA GLU A 143 -30.37 50.00 -2.29
C GLU A 143 -30.78 49.03 -3.40
N ARG A 144 -30.69 49.44 -4.67
CA ARG A 144 -30.97 48.57 -5.82
C ARG A 144 -29.98 47.41 -5.92
N LEU A 145 -28.69 47.66 -5.73
CA LEU A 145 -27.66 46.62 -5.72
C LEU A 145 -27.85 45.65 -4.54
N ARG A 146 -28.18 46.15 -3.34
CA ARG A 146 -28.49 45.30 -2.19
C ARG A 146 -29.67 44.36 -2.47
N LYS A 147 -30.73 44.85 -3.11
CA LYS A 147 -31.86 44.03 -3.56
C LYS A 147 -31.47 43.01 -4.63
N ALA A 148 -30.59 43.39 -5.57
CA ALA A 148 -30.11 42.49 -6.61
C ALA A 148 -29.31 41.32 -6.02
N TYR A 149 -28.38 41.59 -5.09
CA TYR A 149 -27.53 40.54 -4.52
C TYR A 149 -28.22 39.67 -3.46
N THR A 150 -29.26 40.19 -2.79
CA THR A 150 -30.10 39.38 -1.87
C THR A 150 -31.18 38.56 -2.60
N ASN A 151 -31.32 38.73 -3.91
CA ASN A 151 -32.27 37.98 -4.71
C ASN A 151 -31.85 36.50 -4.81
N ALA A 152 -32.84 35.60 -4.71
CA ALA A 152 -32.65 34.17 -4.88
C ALA A 152 -31.95 33.81 -6.20
N ARG A 153 -32.18 34.55 -7.30
CA ARG A 153 -31.49 34.31 -8.58
C ARG A 153 -29.98 34.58 -8.54
N PHE A 154 -29.54 35.57 -7.77
CA PHE A 154 -28.12 35.88 -7.61
C PHE A 154 -27.43 34.86 -6.69
N CYS A 155 -28.13 34.47 -5.63
CA CYS A 155 -27.70 33.45 -4.68
C CYS A 155 -27.71 32.04 -5.31
N HIS A 156 -28.58 31.80 -6.30
CA HIS A 156 -28.64 30.50 -6.96
C HIS A 156 -27.41 30.27 -7.83
N MET A 157 -26.64 29.24 -7.46
CA MET A 157 -25.42 28.88 -8.17
C MET A 157 -25.73 27.81 -9.21
N ALA A 158 -25.84 28.19 -10.48
CA ALA A 158 -25.89 27.22 -11.58
C ALA A 158 -24.47 26.67 -11.86
N LEU A 159 -23.90 25.93 -10.90
CA LEU A 159 -22.58 25.28 -11.09
C LEU A 159 -22.69 24.06 -12.02
N LEU A 160 -23.87 23.42 -12.07
CA LEU A 160 -24.20 22.27 -12.90
C LEU A 160 -25.68 22.38 -13.32
N GLU A 161 -25.98 22.57 -14.61
CA GLU A 161 -27.36 22.44 -15.14
C GLU A 161 -27.84 20.96 -15.18
N VAL A 162 -27.43 20.17 -14.20
CA VAL A 162 -27.95 18.82 -13.99
C VAL A 162 -29.11 18.97 -13.00
N SER A 163 -30.31 19.17 -13.56
CA SER A 163 -31.62 19.02 -12.91
C SER A 163 -31.68 19.29 -11.41
N SER A 164 -32.14 20.48 -11.01
CA SER A 164 -32.77 20.76 -9.70
C SER A 164 -32.03 20.18 -8.48
N CYS A 165 -30.71 20.35 -8.38
CA CYS A 165 -29.99 19.96 -7.17
C CYS A 165 -29.98 21.13 -6.17
N PRO A 166 -30.65 21.05 -5.01
CA PRO A 166 -30.64 22.11 -3.99
C PRO A 166 -29.28 22.33 -3.31
N ALA A 167 -28.24 21.62 -3.74
CA ALA A 167 -26.89 21.65 -3.18
C ALA A 167 -26.09 22.90 -3.50
N THR A 168 -26.31 23.51 -4.67
CA THR A 168 -25.46 24.62 -5.12
C THR A 168 -25.74 25.92 -4.37
N ASP A 169 -26.97 26.11 -3.88
CA ASP A 169 -27.37 27.20 -2.97
C ASP A 169 -26.68 27.10 -1.60
N GLN A 170 -26.17 25.92 -1.26
CA GLN A 170 -25.62 25.60 0.06
C GLN A 170 -24.08 25.73 0.13
N LEU A 171 -23.43 26.04 -1.00
CA LEU A 171 -21.99 26.34 -1.06
C LEU A 171 -21.66 27.77 -0.60
N LEU A 172 -22.63 28.68 -0.62
CA LEU A 172 -22.51 30.04 -0.09
C LEU A 172 -22.49 29.96 1.46
N GLY A 173 -21.41 30.45 2.09
CA GLY A 173 -21.19 30.38 3.54
C GLY A 173 -20.25 29.27 4.01
N CYS A 174 -19.54 28.58 3.11
CA CYS A 174 -18.44 27.67 3.47
C CYS A 174 -17.10 28.42 3.42
N ASP A 175 -16.40 28.53 4.54
CA ASP A 175 -15.14 29.26 4.62
C ASP A 175 -14.04 28.62 3.74
N LEU A 176 -13.49 29.38 2.80
CA LEU A 176 -12.35 28.94 1.98
C LEU A 176 -11.03 29.12 2.72
N SER A 177 -10.07 28.19 2.52
CA SER A 177 -8.72 28.37 3.04
C SER A 177 -7.95 29.36 2.15
N LEU A 178 -7.65 30.53 2.69
CA LEU A 178 -6.96 31.61 1.98
C LEU A 178 -5.51 31.77 2.49
N ALA A 179 -4.62 32.17 1.59
CA ALA A 179 -3.29 32.63 1.94
C ALA A 179 -2.94 33.90 1.17
N SER A 180 -2.32 34.85 1.85
CA SER A 180 -1.81 36.06 1.23
C SER A 180 -0.36 35.84 0.79
N LYS A 181 -0.04 36.39 -0.38
CA LYS A 181 1.28 36.36 -1.00
C LYS A 181 1.64 37.76 -1.47
N HIS A 182 2.80 38.23 -1.04
CA HIS A 182 3.36 39.50 -1.51
C HIS A 182 4.15 39.28 -2.80
N ILE A 183 4.06 40.19 -3.78
CA ILE A 183 4.70 39.97 -5.10
C ILE A 183 6.23 39.93 -5.01
N SER A 184 6.82 40.65 -4.05
CA SER A 184 8.27 40.71 -3.83
C SER A 184 8.84 39.63 -2.90
N SER A 185 8.02 38.78 -2.29
CA SER A 185 8.47 37.76 -1.32
C SER A 185 7.85 36.39 -1.59
N PRO A 186 8.62 35.29 -1.49
CA PRO A 186 8.08 33.94 -1.59
C PRO A 186 7.32 33.48 -0.33
N MET A 187 7.33 34.25 0.76
CA MET A 187 6.57 33.91 1.98
C MET A 187 5.05 33.91 1.73
N ARG A 188 4.39 32.87 2.25
CA ARG A 188 2.93 32.72 2.20
C ARG A 188 2.40 32.74 3.62
N GLU A 189 1.52 33.69 3.91
CA GLU A 189 0.89 33.81 5.22
C GLU A 189 -0.55 33.29 5.13
N PRO A 190 -0.99 32.38 6.01
CA PRO A 190 -2.40 31.98 6.08
C PRO A 190 -3.23 33.17 6.56
N VAL A 191 -4.37 33.44 5.91
CA VAL A 191 -5.24 34.59 6.23
C VAL A 191 -6.68 34.11 6.33
N VAL A 192 -7.43 34.67 7.29
CA VAL A 192 -8.88 34.40 7.41
C VAL A 192 -9.71 35.47 6.69
N LEU A 193 -10.92 35.12 6.27
CA LEU A 193 -11.79 35.99 5.49
C LEU A 193 -12.02 37.39 6.13
N PRO A 194 -12.19 37.53 7.47
CA PRO A 194 -12.29 38.86 8.11
C PRO A 194 -11.02 39.71 7.99
N GLU A 195 -9.83 39.10 8.03
CA GLU A 195 -8.54 39.80 7.83
C GLU A 195 -8.40 40.28 6.38
N VAL A 196 -8.87 39.48 5.42
CA VAL A 196 -8.98 39.90 4.02
C VAL A 196 -9.89 41.12 3.91
N PHE A 197 -11.06 41.11 4.57
CA PHE A 197 -11.97 42.25 4.52
C PHE A 197 -11.39 43.52 5.12
N ALA A 198 -10.60 43.41 6.20
CA ALA A 198 -9.90 44.54 6.79
C ALA A 198 -8.82 45.12 5.87
N THR A 199 -8.19 44.28 5.05
CA THR A 199 -7.07 44.65 4.17
C THR A 199 -7.46 45.11 2.76
N LEU A 200 -8.76 45.03 2.37
CA LEU A 200 -9.32 45.50 1.08
C LEU A 200 -9.18 47.03 0.85
N ASN A 201 -7.96 47.54 0.81
CA ASN A 201 -7.63 48.97 0.62
C ASN A 201 -6.82 49.22 -0.66
N SER A 202 -6.37 48.15 -1.33
CA SER A 202 -5.60 48.19 -2.58
C SER A 202 -6.10 47.10 -3.55
N VAL A 203 -5.54 47.09 -4.76
CA VAL A 203 -5.91 46.11 -5.79
C VAL A 203 -5.39 44.73 -5.40
N MET A 204 -6.31 43.79 -5.17
CA MET A 204 -6.01 42.40 -4.85
C MET A 204 -6.34 41.48 -6.03
N CYS A 205 -5.51 40.47 -6.22
CA CYS A 205 -5.76 39.38 -7.16
C CYS A 205 -6.16 38.12 -6.41
N VAL A 206 -7.26 37.47 -6.79
CA VAL A 206 -7.65 36.16 -6.23
C VAL A 206 -7.20 35.06 -7.20
N GLU A 207 -6.22 34.26 -6.78
CA GLU A 207 -5.70 33.12 -7.52
C GLU A 207 -6.21 31.80 -6.92
N GLY A 208 -6.32 30.77 -7.76
CA GLY A 208 -6.69 29.42 -7.32
C GLY A 208 -6.87 28.49 -8.51
N GLU A 209 -6.99 27.20 -8.25
CA GLU A 209 -7.23 26.17 -9.28
C GLU A 209 -8.62 26.30 -9.94
N VAL A 210 -8.81 25.66 -11.09
CA VAL A 210 -10.12 25.66 -11.76
C VAL A 210 -11.15 24.99 -10.85
N GLY A 211 -12.31 25.63 -10.67
CA GLY A 211 -13.35 25.13 -9.77
C GLY A 211 -13.09 25.32 -8.27
N SER A 212 -12.01 26.00 -7.87
CA SER A 212 -11.62 26.21 -6.45
C SER A 212 -12.58 27.08 -5.63
N GLY A 213 -13.55 27.74 -6.26
CA GLY A 213 -14.51 28.61 -5.58
C GLY A 213 -14.26 30.12 -5.72
N LYS A 214 -13.45 30.58 -6.69
CA LYS A 214 -13.19 32.02 -6.93
C LYS A 214 -14.48 32.84 -7.08
N THR A 215 -15.37 32.44 -7.99
CA THR A 215 -16.69 33.07 -8.17
C THR A 215 -17.55 33.00 -6.92
N VAL A 216 -17.47 31.90 -6.16
CA VAL A 216 -18.22 31.73 -4.90
C VAL A 216 -17.77 32.78 -3.88
N LEU A 217 -16.46 32.96 -3.71
CA LEU A 217 -15.88 33.95 -2.82
C LEU A 217 -16.34 35.38 -3.17
N LEU A 218 -16.30 35.76 -4.45
CA LEU A 218 -16.71 37.10 -4.88
C LEU A 218 -18.21 37.34 -4.65
N LYS A 219 -19.06 36.36 -4.98
CA LYS A 219 -20.50 36.45 -4.71
C LYS A 219 -20.81 36.48 -3.21
N GLU A 220 -20.06 35.75 -2.41
CA GLU A 220 -20.19 35.76 -0.94
C GLU A 220 -19.88 37.14 -0.37
N ILE A 221 -18.85 37.84 -0.86
CA ILE A 221 -18.56 39.22 -0.47
C ILE A 221 -19.73 40.15 -0.80
N ALA A 222 -20.27 40.05 -2.02
CA ALA A 222 -21.42 40.86 -2.46
C ALA A 222 -22.67 40.60 -1.59
N LEU A 223 -22.93 39.33 -1.23
CA LEU A 223 -24.04 38.92 -0.39
C LEU A 223 -23.87 39.38 1.07
N LEU A 224 -22.68 39.26 1.65
CA LEU A 224 -22.36 39.71 3.01
C LEU A 224 -22.49 41.23 3.15
N TRP A 225 -22.09 41.98 2.12
CA TRP A 225 -22.33 43.42 2.06
C TRP A 225 -23.83 43.74 1.94
N ALA A 226 -24.56 43.05 1.06
CA ALA A 226 -25.96 43.33 0.81
C ALA A 226 -26.88 43.00 2.00
N SER A 227 -26.58 41.93 2.72
CA SER A 227 -27.27 41.52 3.95
C SER A 227 -27.00 42.44 5.15
N GLY A 228 -25.96 43.28 5.09
CA GLY A 228 -25.55 44.16 6.18
C GLY A 228 -24.97 43.42 7.40
N CYS A 229 -24.71 42.11 7.29
CA CYS A 229 -24.26 41.27 8.39
C CYS A 229 -22.76 41.41 8.70
N CYS A 230 -21.96 41.99 7.79
CA CYS A 230 -20.52 42.17 7.98
C CYS A 230 -20.16 43.65 8.22
N PRO A 231 -19.74 44.04 9.44
CA PRO A 231 -19.43 45.43 9.75
C PRO A 231 -18.22 45.99 8.99
N LEU A 232 -17.26 45.13 8.60
CA LEU A 232 -16.08 45.53 7.82
C LEU A 232 -16.43 45.96 6.39
N LEU A 233 -17.47 45.36 5.79
CA LEU A 233 -17.91 45.70 4.44
C LEU A 233 -18.80 46.96 4.42
N ASN A 234 -19.38 47.36 5.55
CA ASN A 234 -20.22 48.57 5.65
C ASN A 234 -19.46 49.88 5.38
N ARG A 235 -18.12 49.86 5.34
CA ARG A 235 -17.29 51.00 4.92
C ARG A 235 -17.44 51.34 3.43
N PHE A 236 -17.92 50.38 2.63
CA PHE A 236 -18.21 50.58 1.20
C PHE A 236 -19.67 50.96 1.03
N GLN A 237 -19.93 52.13 0.44
CA GLN A 237 -21.29 52.57 0.10
C GLN A 237 -21.83 51.89 -1.16
N LEU A 238 -20.94 51.45 -2.06
CA LEU A 238 -21.29 50.73 -3.28
C LEU A 238 -20.37 49.53 -3.50
N VAL A 239 -20.94 48.39 -3.85
CA VAL A 239 -20.22 47.18 -4.26
C VAL A 239 -20.75 46.73 -5.61
N PHE A 240 -19.89 46.62 -6.61
CA PHE A 240 -20.24 46.16 -7.95
C PHE A 240 -19.62 44.78 -8.21
N TYR A 241 -20.43 43.78 -8.50
CA TYR A 241 -19.99 42.47 -8.97
C TYR A 241 -20.11 42.43 -10.49
N LEU A 242 -19.00 42.29 -11.21
CA LEU A 242 -18.96 42.31 -12.67
C LEU A 242 -18.42 40.98 -13.18
N SER A 243 -19.26 40.19 -13.85
CA SER A 243 -18.84 39.00 -14.57
C SER A 243 -18.53 39.38 -16.02
N LEU A 244 -17.24 39.37 -16.38
CA LEU A 244 -16.75 39.86 -17.68
C LEU A 244 -16.89 38.81 -18.80
N SER A 245 -17.28 37.58 -18.47
CA SER A 245 -17.54 36.51 -19.44
C SER A 245 -18.77 36.77 -20.32
N SER A 246 -19.70 37.62 -19.86
CA SER A 246 -20.96 37.92 -20.55
C SER A 246 -21.01 39.31 -21.20
N THR A 247 -19.95 40.11 -21.07
CA THR A 247 -19.92 41.50 -21.53
C THR A 247 -19.38 41.61 -22.95
N ARG A 248 -20.06 42.36 -23.83
CA ARG A 248 -19.54 42.63 -25.17
C ARG A 248 -18.46 43.73 -25.09
N LEU A 249 -17.41 43.62 -25.93
CA LEU A 249 -16.23 44.53 -25.91
C LEU A 249 -16.57 46.01 -26.13
N ASP A 250 -17.77 46.32 -26.60
CA ASP A 250 -18.33 47.62 -26.95
C ASP A 250 -19.29 48.21 -25.90
N GLN A 251 -19.57 47.52 -24.79
CA GLN A 251 -20.47 47.99 -23.72
C GLN A 251 -19.75 48.84 -22.66
N GLY A 252 -20.36 49.95 -22.23
CA GLY A 252 -19.86 50.78 -21.14
C GLY A 252 -20.13 50.17 -19.76
N LEU A 253 -19.40 50.62 -18.73
CA LEU A 253 -19.57 50.16 -17.33
C LEU A 253 -21.01 50.35 -16.82
N ALA A 254 -21.68 51.41 -17.25
CA ALA A 254 -23.05 51.71 -16.87
C ALA A 254 -24.07 50.73 -17.48
N ASP A 255 -23.81 50.23 -18.69
CA ASP A 255 -24.67 49.25 -19.36
C ASP A 255 -24.57 47.89 -18.66
N ILE A 256 -23.34 47.46 -18.34
CA ILE A 256 -23.08 46.21 -17.62
C ILE A 256 -23.75 46.21 -16.25
N ILE A 257 -23.68 47.33 -15.53
CA ILE A 257 -24.33 47.46 -14.21
C ILE A 257 -25.86 47.51 -14.36
N SER A 258 -26.37 48.13 -15.43
CA SER A 258 -27.81 48.22 -15.68
C SER A 258 -28.42 46.85 -16.02
N ASP A 259 -27.71 45.99 -16.75
CA ASP A 259 -28.13 44.62 -17.09
C ASP A 259 -28.29 43.71 -15.85
N GLN A 260 -27.64 44.05 -14.73
CA GLN A 260 -27.73 43.31 -13.48
C GLN A 260 -28.84 43.78 -12.54
N LEU A 261 -29.40 44.97 -12.79
CA LEU A 261 -30.45 45.56 -11.98
C LEU A 261 -31.83 45.11 -12.51
N PRO A 262 -32.81 44.85 -11.63
CA PRO A 262 -34.16 44.45 -12.07
C PRO A 262 -34.80 45.52 -12.98
N GLU A 263 -35.44 45.08 -14.07
CA GLU A 263 -35.90 45.88 -15.24
C GLU A 263 -36.87 47.04 -14.95
N THR A 264 -37.30 47.22 -13.71
CA THR A 264 -38.26 48.25 -13.32
C THR A 264 -37.58 49.35 -12.50
N GLU A 265 -37.34 50.49 -13.15
CA GLU A 265 -36.98 51.84 -12.63
C GLU A 265 -35.51 52.30 -12.78
N GLY A 266 -35.30 53.14 -13.82
CA GLY A 266 -34.21 54.13 -13.97
C GLY A 266 -32.88 53.62 -14.54
N SER A 267 -32.54 54.03 -15.77
CA SER A 267 -31.24 53.74 -16.39
C SER A 267 -30.10 54.48 -15.67
N VAL A 268 -29.00 53.78 -15.42
CA VAL A 268 -27.80 54.40 -14.86
C VAL A 268 -27.03 55.03 -16.02
N THR A 269 -26.76 56.34 -15.96
CA THR A 269 -25.98 57.03 -17.01
C THR A 269 -24.49 56.95 -16.69
N GLU A 270 -23.63 56.82 -17.71
CA GLU A 270 -22.17 56.86 -17.52
C GLU A 270 -21.69 58.12 -16.78
N MET A 271 -22.31 59.26 -17.08
CA MET A 271 -21.95 60.54 -16.47
C MET A 271 -22.30 60.57 -14.98
N GLY A 272 -23.48 60.06 -14.60
CA GLY A 272 -23.88 59.92 -13.20
C GLY A 272 -22.99 58.94 -12.44
N LEU A 273 -22.69 57.79 -13.07
CA LEU A 273 -21.84 56.75 -12.48
C LEU A 273 -20.39 57.26 -12.27
N ARG A 274 -19.83 57.98 -13.25
CA ARG A 274 -18.52 58.63 -13.14
C ARG A 274 -18.48 59.65 -12.01
N ASN A 275 -19.51 60.50 -11.88
CA ASN A 275 -19.59 61.50 -10.82
C ASN A 275 -19.66 60.82 -9.43
N ILE A 276 -20.52 59.80 -9.28
CA ILE A 276 -20.66 59.04 -8.03
C ILE A 276 -19.33 58.37 -7.62
N ILE A 277 -18.65 57.70 -8.56
CA ILE A 277 -17.36 57.03 -8.28
C ILE A 277 -16.28 58.07 -7.88
N GLN A 278 -16.21 59.20 -8.59
CA GLN A 278 -15.23 60.25 -8.29
C GLN A 278 -15.42 60.87 -6.89
N GLN A 279 -16.66 60.98 -6.42
CA GLN A 279 -16.98 61.52 -5.10
C GLN A 279 -16.76 60.50 -3.98
N LEU A 280 -17.18 59.24 -4.18
CA LEU A 280 -17.11 58.20 -3.16
C LEU A 280 -15.71 57.60 -2.98
N LYS A 281 -14.85 57.66 -4.02
CA LYS A 281 -13.44 57.18 -4.00
C LYS A 281 -13.31 55.81 -3.32
N ASN A 282 -12.74 55.77 -2.11
CA ASN A 282 -12.43 54.55 -1.35
C ASN A 282 -13.67 53.83 -0.79
N GLN A 283 -14.86 54.40 -0.94
CA GLN A 283 -16.13 53.80 -0.51
C GLN A 283 -16.79 52.95 -1.62
N VAL A 284 -16.11 52.72 -2.74
CA VAL A 284 -16.56 51.87 -3.84
C VAL A 284 -15.68 50.62 -3.92
N LEU A 285 -16.30 49.45 -3.96
CA LEU A 285 -15.62 48.16 -4.16
C LEU A 285 -16.04 47.54 -5.50
N LEU A 286 -15.05 47.11 -6.29
CA LEU A 286 -15.24 46.42 -7.57
C LEU A 286 -14.80 44.96 -7.43
N LEU A 287 -15.71 44.03 -7.68
CA LEU A 287 -15.46 42.59 -7.69
C LEU A 287 -15.52 42.13 -9.14
N LEU A 288 -14.37 41.82 -9.73
CA LEU A 288 -14.24 41.44 -11.13
C LEU A 288 -14.07 39.92 -11.24
N ASP A 289 -14.98 39.26 -11.97
CA ASP A 289 -14.95 37.83 -12.24
C ASP A 289 -14.67 37.57 -13.73
N ASP A 290 -13.83 36.58 -14.02
CA ASP A 290 -13.40 36.14 -15.36
C ASP A 290 -12.70 37.19 -16.27
N TYR A 291 -11.55 37.74 -15.85
CA TYR A 291 -10.84 38.84 -16.54
C TYR A 291 -9.68 38.41 -17.49
N LYS A 292 -9.79 37.26 -18.17
CA LYS A 292 -8.72 36.55 -18.93
C LYS A 292 -7.70 37.45 -19.66
N GLU A 293 -8.15 38.35 -20.54
CA GLU A 293 -7.28 39.20 -21.39
C GLU A 293 -6.67 40.40 -20.65
N MET A 294 -7.37 40.94 -19.64
CA MET A 294 -6.94 42.15 -18.92
C MET A 294 -5.86 41.86 -17.86
N ALA A 295 -5.65 40.57 -17.53
CA ALA A 295 -4.76 40.11 -16.47
C ALA A 295 -3.28 40.48 -16.67
N LYS A 296 -2.77 40.41 -17.91
CA LYS A 296 -1.38 40.78 -18.23
C LYS A 296 -1.08 42.25 -17.93
N ASN A 297 -2.06 43.13 -18.14
CA ASN A 297 -1.92 44.58 -17.98
C ASN A 297 -2.11 45.01 -16.51
N ILE A 298 -3.05 44.38 -15.80
CA ILE A 298 -3.34 44.68 -14.38
C ILE A 298 -2.22 44.20 -13.45
N ARG A 299 -1.47 43.16 -13.83
CA ARG A 299 -0.43 42.55 -12.98
C ARG A 299 0.65 43.52 -12.50
N ARG A 300 0.92 44.60 -13.25
CA ARG A 300 1.87 45.65 -12.86
C ARG A 300 1.40 46.55 -11.71
N TYR A 301 0.10 46.52 -11.41
CA TYR A 301 -0.57 47.35 -10.42
C TYR A 301 -1.08 46.56 -9.21
N LEU A 302 -0.76 45.26 -9.15
CA LEU A 302 -1.10 44.42 -8.02
C LEU A 302 -0.05 44.60 -6.91
N ASP A 303 -0.51 44.72 -5.68
CA ASP A 303 0.37 44.74 -4.49
C ASP A 303 0.34 43.39 -3.76
N THR A 304 -0.84 42.76 -3.72
CA THR A 304 -1.09 41.53 -2.96
C THR A 304 -1.89 40.51 -3.77
N VAL A 305 -1.54 39.23 -3.59
CA VAL A 305 -2.20 38.09 -4.22
C VAL A 305 -2.79 37.19 -3.15
N LEU A 306 -4.08 36.91 -3.24
CA LEU A 306 -4.80 35.96 -2.39
C LEU A 306 -4.92 34.62 -3.11
N GLU A 307 -4.21 33.62 -2.60
CA GLU A 307 -4.25 32.24 -3.10
C GLU A 307 -5.30 31.44 -2.33
N ILE A 308 -6.29 30.88 -3.03
CA ILE A 308 -7.20 29.86 -2.50
C ILE A 308 -6.44 28.53 -2.49
N LYS A 309 -6.07 28.06 -1.30
CA LYS A 309 -5.19 26.87 -1.15
C LYS A 309 -5.92 25.55 -1.35
N ALA A 310 -7.06 25.39 -0.71
CA ALA A 310 -7.85 24.16 -0.76
C ALA A 310 -9.25 24.41 -0.20
N PHE A 311 -10.20 23.58 -0.63
CA PHE A 311 -11.48 23.43 0.05
C PHE A 311 -11.29 22.49 1.27
N PRO A 312 -11.51 22.97 2.50
CA PRO A 312 -11.30 22.16 3.69
C PRO A 312 -12.25 20.96 3.76
N PHE A 313 -11.75 19.83 4.27
CA PHE A 313 -12.55 18.60 4.40
C PHE A 313 -13.81 18.81 5.26
N TYR A 314 -13.73 19.62 6.32
CA TYR A 314 -14.89 19.88 7.17
C TYR A 314 -16.05 20.56 6.41
N ASN A 315 -15.76 21.39 5.40
CA ASN A 315 -16.80 21.97 4.55
C ASN A 315 -17.42 20.93 3.63
N THR A 316 -16.62 19.98 3.13
CA THR A 316 -17.14 18.81 2.41
C THR A 316 -18.12 18.04 3.29
N ILE A 317 -17.77 17.77 4.55
CA ILE A 317 -18.67 17.12 5.51
C ILE A 317 -19.93 17.96 5.77
N TYR A 318 -19.79 19.28 5.91
CA TYR A 318 -20.91 20.19 6.17
C TYR A 318 -21.92 20.18 5.01
N VAL A 319 -21.44 20.31 3.77
CA VAL A 319 -22.27 20.22 2.55
C VAL A 319 -22.96 18.85 2.48
N LEU A 320 -22.21 17.76 2.67
CA LEU A 320 -22.78 16.42 2.66
C LEU A 320 -23.80 16.21 3.80
N ARG A 321 -23.56 16.69 5.01
CA ARG A 321 -24.51 16.57 6.14
C ARG A 321 -25.83 17.27 5.87
N LYS A 322 -25.80 18.45 5.24
CA LYS A 322 -27.03 19.17 4.89
C LYS A 322 -27.81 18.47 3.78
N LEU A 323 -27.10 17.94 2.79
CA LEU A 323 -27.69 17.14 1.71
C LEU A 323 -28.28 15.81 2.20
N PHE A 324 -27.60 15.14 3.13
CA PHE A 324 -27.98 13.82 3.64
C PHE A 324 -28.66 13.87 5.01
N SER A 325 -29.30 14.98 5.36
CA SER A 325 -30.02 15.15 6.65
C SER A 325 -31.04 14.04 6.93
N HIS A 326 -31.48 13.32 5.90
CA HIS A 326 -32.47 12.25 5.92
C HIS A 326 -31.87 10.82 5.96
N ASN A 327 -30.55 10.62 5.80
CA ASN A 327 -29.92 9.29 5.88
C ASN A 327 -28.46 9.32 6.37
N MET A 328 -28.31 9.38 7.70
CA MET A 328 -27.00 9.50 8.36
C MET A 328 -26.11 8.27 8.28
N THR A 329 -26.68 7.06 8.21
CA THR A 329 -25.90 5.79 8.12
C THR A 329 -25.14 5.70 6.80
N ARG A 330 -25.74 6.16 5.69
CA ARG A 330 -25.08 6.21 4.39
C ARG A 330 -23.96 7.24 4.35
N LEU A 331 -24.16 8.41 4.95
CA LEU A 331 -23.09 9.39 5.10
C LEU A 331 -21.91 8.82 5.90
N GLN A 332 -22.17 8.05 6.95
CA GLN A 332 -21.10 7.37 7.71
C GLN A 332 -20.34 6.36 6.84
N ASN A 333 -21.02 5.54 6.04
CA ASN A 333 -20.36 4.60 5.12
C ASN A 333 -19.49 5.32 4.08
N PHE A 334 -20.02 6.40 3.48
CA PHE A 334 -19.26 7.27 2.56
C PHE A 334 -18.01 7.84 3.25
N MET A 335 -18.15 8.37 4.47
CA MET A 335 -17.04 8.94 5.24
C MET A 335 -15.97 7.91 5.59
N ILE A 336 -16.36 6.67 5.85
CA ILE A 336 -15.44 5.55 6.08
C ILE A 336 -14.68 5.21 4.78
N HIS A 337 -15.38 5.14 3.65
CA HIS A 337 -14.77 4.86 2.34
C HIS A 337 -13.82 5.98 1.90
N PHE A 338 -14.27 7.23 2.06
CA PHE A 338 -13.48 8.42 1.73
C PHE A 338 -12.20 8.50 2.57
N ARG A 339 -12.25 8.17 3.87
CA ARG A 339 -11.06 8.12 4.72
C ARG A 339 -10.08 7.03 4.28
N LYS A 340 -10.57 5.88 3.83
CA LYS A 340 -9.76 4.73 3.42
C LYS A 340 -9.04 4.91 2.08
N ASN A 341 -9.52 5.80 1.20
CA ASN A 341 -8.93 5.98 -0.14
C ASN A 341 -8.11 7.29 -0.22
N GLU A 342 -6.78 7.17 -0.18
CA GLU A 342 -5.85 8.30 -0.24
C GLU A 342 -5.96 9.10 -1.55
N ASN A 343 -6.28 8.45 -2.68
CA ASN A 343 -6.48 9.13 -3.96
C ASN A 343 -7.64 10.14 -3.88
N LEU A 344 -8.71 9.80 -3.15
CA LEU A 344 -9.88 10.68 -2.94
C LEU A 344 -9.56 11.86 -2.02
N GLN A 345 -8.61 11.72 -1.09
CA GLN A 345 -8.19 12.83 -0.21
C GLN A 345 -7.51 13.97 -0.97
N GLY A 346 -6.90 13.71 -2.13
CA GLY A 346 -6.39 14.78 -2.99
C GLY A 346 -7.49 15.55 -3.72
N ILE A 347 -8.61 14.87 -4.05
CA ILE A 347 -9.69 15.36 -4.91
C ILE A 347 -10.59 16.38 -4.18
N GLN A 348 -10.68 16.31 -2.85
CA GLN A 348 -11.48 17.24 -2.03
C GLN A 348 -11.03 18.70 -2.08
N LYS A 349 -9.83 18.99 -2.63
CA LYS A 349 -9.32 20.36 -2.71
C LYS A 349 -10.19 21.27 -3.57
N THR A 350 -11.01 20.69 -4.46
CA THR A 350 -11.88 21.44 -5.39
C THR A 350 -13.36 21.22 -5.05
N PRO A 351 -14.12 22.28 -4.69
CA PRO A 351 -15.57 22.21 -4.46
C PRO A 351 -16.36 21.60 -5.62
N LEU A 352 -15.87 21.78 -6.85
CA LEU A 352 -16.48 21.24 -8.06
C LEU A 352 -16.51 19.70 -8.09
N PHE A 353 -15.47 19.03 -7.61
CA PHE A 353 -15.46 17.56 -7.49
C PHE A 353 -16.48 17.08 -6.45
N VAL A 354 -16.58 17.79 -5.31
CA VAL A 354 -17.59 17.50 -4.28
C VAL A 354 -19.00 17.64 -4.87
N ALA A 355 -19.24 18.67 -5.68
CA ALA A 355 -20.52 18.85 -6.37
C ALA A 355 -20.80 17.73 -7.39
N ALA A 356 -19.80 17.30 -8.17
CA ALA A 356 -19.94 16.20 -9.13
C ALA A 356 -20.24 14.86 -8.44
N VAL A 357 -19.57 14.59 -7.31
CA VAL A 357 -19.84 13.45 -6.42
C VAL A 357 -21.29 13.47 -5.95
N CYS A 358 -21.74 14.61 -5.41
CA CYS A 358 -23.12 14.76 -4.91
C CYS A 358 -24.15 14.56 -6.02
N ALA A 359 -23.91 15.12 -7.22
CA ALA A 359 -24.81 15.01 -8.36
C ALA A 359 -24.94 13.55 -8.85
N ASN A 360 -23.83 12.81 -8.93
CA ASN A 360 -23.88 11.41 -9.33
C ASN A 360 -24.59 10.53 -8.30
N TRP A 361 -24.37 10.80 -7.01
CA TRP A 361 -24.93 9.97 -5.94
C TRP A 361 -26.44 10.19 -5.74
N LEU A 362 -26.95 11.38 -6.09
CA LEU A 362 -28.38 11.64 -6.22
C LEU A 362 -29.01 10.89 -7.41
N GLN A 363 -28.25 10.73 -8.50
CA GLN A 363 -28.70 10.05 -9.71
C GLN A 363 -28.71 8.52 -9.56
N TYR A 364 -27.78 7.95 -8.77
CA TYR A 364 -27.67 6.51 -8.52
C TYR A 364 -27.61 6.17 -7.02
N PRO A 365 -28.74 6.27 -6.29
CA PRO A 365 -28.78 6.13 -4.83
C PRO A 365 -28.62 4.70 -4.28
N PHE A 366 -28.40 3.70 -5.15
CA PHE A 366 -28.34 2.27 -4.80
C PHE A 366 -27.06 1.55 -5.25
N ASP A 367 -26.05 2.26 -5.74
CA ASP A 367 -24.77 1.65 -6.12
C ASP A 367 -23.89 1.43 -4.87
N GLU A 368 -23.50 0.17 -4.62
CA GLU A 368 -22.76 -0.23 -3.40
C GLU A 368 -21.27 0.09 -3.46
N SER A 369 -20.68 0.23 -4.65
CA SER A 369 -19.25 0.49 -4.83
C SER A 369 -18.98 1.96 -5.17
N PHE A 370 -18.76 2.78 -4.14
CA PHE A 370 -18.30 4.16 -4.33
C PHE A 370 -16.77 4.19 -4.52
N ASP A 371 -16.29 4.03 -5.75
CA ASP A 371 -14.86 4.07 -6.12
C ASP A 371 -14.43 5.40 -6.79
N ASP A 372 -13.12 5.65 -6.85
CA ASP A 372 -12.53 6.84 -7.46
C ASP A 372 -12.80 6.95 -8.97
N VAL A 373 -12.85 5.81 -9.67
CA VAL A 373 -13.28 5.72 -11.07
C VAL A 373 -14.66 6.34 -11.27
N THR A 374 -15.63 5.98 -10.42
CA THR A 374 -17.02 6.46 -10.52
C THR A 374 -17.08 7.96 -10.30
N VAL A 375 -16.27 8.50 -9.38
CA VAL A 375 -16.12 9.95 -9.18
C VAL A 375 -15.60 10.63 -10.44
N PHE A 376 -14.54 10.11 -11.06
CA PHE A 376 -13.97 10.69 -12.27
C PHE A 376 -14.92 10.59 -13.47
N LYS A 377 -15.58 9.44 -13.68
CA LYS A 377 -16.60 9.29 -14.73
C LYS A 377 -17.75 10.28 -14.57
N SER A 378 -18.16 10.52 -13.33
CA SER A 378 -19.19 11.50 -12.98
C SER A 378 -18.78 12.92 -13.28
N TYR A 379 -17.56 13.29 -12.89
CA TYR A 379 -16.97 14.59 -13.19
C TYR A 379 -16.91 14.83 -14.71
N MET A 380 -16.44 13.84 -15.48
CA MET A 380 -16.43 13.92 -16.95
C MET A 380 -17.83 14.10 -17.52
N LYS A 381 -18.81 13.33 -17.05
CA LYS A 381 -20.22 13.48 -17.45
C LYS A 381 -20.76 14.88 -17.15
N CYS A 382 -20.43 15.46 -15.99
CA CYS A 382 -20.78 16.82 -15.63
C CYS A 382 -20.16 17.86 -16.59
N LEU A 383 -18.88 17.70 -16.95
CA LEU A 383 -18.21 18.58 -17.92
C LEU A 383 -18.89 18.54 -19.30
N PHE A 384 -19.21 17.35 -19.81
CA PHE A 384 -19.91 17.22 -21.10
C PHE A 384 -21.32 17.81 -21.08
N LEU A 385 -22.04 17.70 -19.96
CA LEU A 385 -23.39 18.27 -19.80
C LEU A 385 -23.38 19.80 -19.72
N LYS A 386 -22.31 20.41 -19.19
CA LYS A 386 -22.14 21.86 -19.13
C LYS A 386 -21.88 22.46 -20.51
N ASN A 387 -21.11 21.77 -21.35
CA ASN A 387 -20.63 22.29 -22.65
C ASN A 387 -21.35 21.62 -23.83
N LYS A 388 -22.69 21.53 -23.80
CA LYS A 388 -23.50 20.80 -24.81
C LYS A 388 -23.27 21.25 -26.25
N THR A 389 -22.96 22.53 -26.49
CA THR A 389 -22.74 23.10 -27.83
C THR A 389 -21.37 22.76 -28.42
N GLU A 390 -20.40 22.36 -27.59
CA GLU A 390 -19.01 22.04 -27.97
C GLU A 390 -18.59 20.61 -27.56
N ALA A 391 -19.56 19.74 -27.27
CA ALA A 391 -19.29 18.42 -26.69
C ALA A 391 -18.43 17.49 -27.58
N GLU A 392 -18.42 17.69 -28.89
CA GLU A 392 -17.53 16.97 -29.81
C GLU A 392 -16.10 17.49 -29.75
N LEU A 393 -15.94 18.81 -29.71
CA LEU A 393 -14.64 19.47 -29.57
C LEU A 393 -14.01 19.14 -28.21
N LEU A 394 -14.81 19.17 -27.13
CA LEU A 394 -14.37 18.78 -25.80
C LEU A 394 -13.96 17.31 -25.74
N ARG A 395 -14.64 16.39 -26.45
CA ARG A 395 -14.22 14.99 -26.54
C ARG A 395 -12.88 14.84 -27.24
N ALA A 396 -12.66 15.56 -28.34
CA ALA A 396 -11.37 15.59 -29.01
C ALA A 396 -10.26 16.11 -28.09
N THR A 397 -10.53 17.20 -27.35
CA THR A 397 -9.59 17.73 -26.34
C THR A 397 -9.29 16.74 -25.24
N VAL A 398 -10.30 16.00 -24.74
CA VAL A 398 -10.12 14.97 -23.72
C VAL A 398 -9.16 13.87 -24.21
N SER A 399 -9.31 13.39 -25.45
CA SER A 399 -8.40 12.40 -26.03
C SER A 399 -6.98 12.97 -26.23
N SER A 400 -6.84 14.21 -26.70
CA SER A 400 -5.52 14.88 -26.81
C SER A 400 -4.86 15.10 -25.44
N CYS A 401 -5.61 15.52 -24.43
CA CYS A 401 -5.13 15.59 -23.04
C CYS A 401 -4.76 14.21 -22.50
N GLY A 402 -5.43 13.15 -22.95
CA GLY A 402 -5.10 11.77 -22.66
C GLY A 402 -3.69 11.39 -23.14
N GLU A 403 -3.25 11.89 -24.30
CA GLU A 403 -1.89 11.67 -24.81
C GLU A 403 -0.84 12.31 -23.89
N LEU A 404 -1.06 13.56 -23.47
CA LEU A 404 -0.20 14.23 -22.48
C LEU A 404 -0.21 13.51 -21.13
N ALA A 405 -1.38 13.04 -20.70
CA ALA A 405 -1.51 12.31 -19.45
C ALA A 405 -0.72 10.99 -19.49
N LEU A 406 -0.80 10.24 -20.60
CA LEU A 406 -0.10 8.99 -20.82
C LEU A 406 1.42 9.18 -20.89
N ARG A 407 1.89 10.13 -21.71
CA ARG A 407 3.31 10.48 -21.80
C ARG A 407 3.84 10.98 -20.45
N GLY A 408 3.09 11.86 -19.77
CA GLY A 408 3.44 12.40 -18.47
C GLY A 408 3.50 11.33 -17.38
N PHE A 409 2.56 10.39 -17.38
CA PHE A 409 2.54 9.28 -16.43
C PHE A 409 3.81 8.40 -16.52
N PHE A 410 4.15 7.92 -17.72
CA PHE A 410 5.33 7.06 -17.91
C PHE A 410 6.66 7.81 -17.77
N SER A 411 6.67 9.15 -17.93
CA SER A 411 7.86 9.99 -17.74
C SER A 411 7.94 10.66 -16.37
N SER A 412 7.04 10.33 -15.43
CA SER A 412 6.95 10.98 -14.10
C SER A 412 6.74 12.50 -14.14
N CYS A 413 6.16 13.02 -15.22
CA CYS A 413 5.95 14.45 -15.42
C CYS A 413 4.51 14.85 -15.06
N SER A 414 4.39 15.77 -14.11
CA SER A 414 3.12 16.38 -13.66
C SER A 414 2.96 17.85 -14.08
N GLU A 415 3.98 18.43 -14.70
CA GLU A 415 4.03 19.85 -15.12
C GLU A 415 4.24 19.94 -16.63
N PHE A 416 3.33 20.62 -17.33
CA PHE A 416 3.35 20.75 -18.79
C PHE A 416 3.52 22.22 -19.18
N SER A 417 4.23 22.47 -20.28
CA SER A 417 4.44 23.82 -20.84
C SER A 417 3.45 24.13 -21.97
N ASP A 418 3.43 25.38 -22.44
CA ASP A 418 2.68 25.75 -23.66
C ASP A 418 3.13 24.93 -24.88
N ASP A 419 4.43 24.65 -24.99
CA ASP A 419 4.99 23.87 -26.09
C ASP A 419 4.43 22.44 -26.07
N ASP A 420 4.28 21.83 -24.89
CA ASP A 420 3.70 20.48 -24.74
C ASP A 420 2.22 20.43 -25.15
N LEU A 421 1.44 21.49 -24.86
CA LEU A 421 0.04 21.59 -25.27
C LEU A 421 -0.10 21.74 -26.78
N ILE A 422 0.77 22.54 -27.41
CA ILE A 422 0.81 22.73 -28.86
C ILE A 422 1.19 21.42 -29.55
N ASP A 423 2.19 20.71 -29.03
CA ASP A 423 2.62 19.40 -29.55
C ASP A 423 1.48 18.37 -29.49
N ALA A 424 0.63 18.43 -28.46
CA ALA A 424 -0.56 17.59 -28.31
C ALA A 424 -1.78 18.07 -29.11
N GLY A 425 -1.68 19.22 -29.80
CA GLY A 425 -2.77 19.81 -30.58
C GLY A 425 -3.95 20.29 -29.73
N ILE A 426 -3.70 20.72 -28.49
CA ILE A 426 -4.72 21.12 -27.54
C ILE A 426 -4.93 22.63 -27.58
N ASP A 427 -6.18 23.05 -27.73
CA ASP A 427 -6.59 24.44 -27.51
C ASP A 427 -6.51 24.78 -26.01
N GLU A 428 -5.82 25.88 -25.69
CA GLU A 428 -5.58 26.31 -24.31
C GLU A 428 -6.89 26.58 -23.54
N ASP A 429 -7.90 27.16 -24.18
CA ASP A 429 -9.18 27.47 -23.53
C ASP A 429 -9.95 26.20 -23.15
N LEU A 430 -9.83 25.15 -23.96
CA LEU A 430 -10.44 23.84 -23.69
C LEU A 430 -9.61 23.01 -22.70
N ALA A 431 -8.28 23.15 -22.70
CA ALA A 431 -7.38 22.50 -21.74
C ALA A 431 -7.71 22.90 -20.29
N MET A 432 -8.12 24.15 -20.09
CA MET A 432 -8.48 24.70 -18.78
C MET A 432 -9.68 24.00 -18.13
N PHE A 433 -10.45 23.17 -18.84
CA PHE A 433 -11.49 22.35 -18.22
C PHE A 433 -10.93 21.11 -17.48
N LEU A 434 -9.74 20.65 -17.86
CA LEU A 434 -9.10 19.43 -17.35
C LEU A 434 -7.82 19.74 -16.56
N MET A 435 -7.22 20.90 -16.78
CA MET A 435 -5.94 21.32 -16.22
C MET A 435 -6.05 22.71 -15.59
N SER A 436 -5.23 22.96 -14.56
CA SER A 436 -5.05 24.28 -13.97
C SER A 436 -3.77 24.93 -14.50
N LYS A 437 -3.90 26.18 -14.97
CA LYS A 437 -2.78 27.02 -15.41
C LYS A 437 -2.20 27.84 -14.26
N PHE A 438 -0.89 27.76 -14.08
CA PHE A 438 -0.13 28.49 -13.06
C PHE A 438 0.77 29.54 -13.71
N THR A 439 0.56 30.82 -13.37
CA THR A 439 1.25 31.97 -14.00
C THR A 439 1.99 32.88 -13.00
N ALA A 440 1.82 32.68 -11.69
CA ALA A 440 2.06 33.69 -10.66
C ALA A 440 3.53 34.07 -10.39
N GLN A 441 4.52 33.25 -10.78
CA GLN A 441 5.96 33.52 -10.54
C GLN A 441 6.90 33.04 -11.66
N ARG A 442 6.38 32.62 -12.81
CA ARG A 442 7.17 31.95 -13.86
C ARG A 442 7.12 32.74 -15.17
N LEU A 443 8.24 32.75 -15.91
CA LEU A 443 8.38 33.39 -17.22
C LEU A 443 7.49 32.74 -18.29
N ARG A 444 7.21 31.44 -18.13
CA ARG A 444 6.29 30.65 -18.95
C ARG A 444 5.20 30.03 -18.06
N PRO A 445 3.94 29.97 -18.51
CA PRO A 445 2.87 29.30 -17.78
C PRO A 445 3.14 27.80 -17.71
N ILE A 446 2.67 27.17 -16.63
CA ILE A 446 2.75 25.73 -16.44
C ILE A 446 1.36 25.19 -16.13
N TYR A 447 1.03 24.07 -16.76
CA TYR A 447 -0.25 23.39 -16.63
C TYR A 447 -0.08 22.14 -15.81
N ARG A 448 -1.03 21.87 -14.92
CA ARG A 448 -1.10 20.62 -14.16
C ARG A 448 -2.51 20.08 -14.22
N PHE A 449 -2.65 18.76 -14.31
CA PHE A 449 -3.95 18.12 -14.12
C PHE A 449 -4.49 18.41 -12.71
N LEU A 450 -5.81 18.42 -12.57
CA LEU A 450 -6.50 18.69 -11.30
C LEU A 450 -6.00 17.81 -10.14
N ASN A 451 -5.65 16.56 -10.43
CA ASN A 451 -5.12 15.61 -9.46
C ASN A 451 -4.24 14.55 -10.17
N PRO A 452 -3.14 14.07 -9.58
CA PRO A 452 -2.35 12.95 -10.13
C PRO A 452 -3.18 11.70 -10.46
N ALA A 453 -4.12 11.30 -9.60
CA ALA A 453 -5.02 10.17 -9.86
C ALA A 453 -5.95 10.42 -11.07
N PHE A 454 -6.31 11.68 -11.32
CA PHE A 454 -7.08 12.04 -12.51
C PHE A 454 -6.23 11.98 -13.78
N GLN A 455 -4.95 12.34 -13.70
CA GLN A 455 -3.99 12.13 -14.79
C GLN A 455 -3.83 10.62 -15.10
N GLU A 456 -3.67 9.79 -14.07
CA GLU A 456 -3.59 8.32 -14.22
C GLU A 456 -4.86 7.74 -14.87
N PHE A 457 -6.04 8.26 -14.49
CA PHE A 457 -7.32 7.89 -15.09
C PHE A 457 -7.39 8.24 -16.59
N LEU A 458 -7.02 9.48 -16.97
CA LEU A 458 -6.98 9.90 -18.38
C LEU A 458 -5.95 9.13 -19.19
N ALA A 459 -4.79 8.80 -18.59
CA ALA A 459 -3.78 7.95 -19.21
C ALA A 459 -4.34 6.54 -19.50
N GLY A 460 -5.06 5.94 -18.55
CA GLY A 460 -5.67 4.62 -18.71
C GLY A 460 -6.73 4.59 -19.82
N MET A 461 -7.53 5.66 -19.92
CA MET A 461 -8.48 5.86 -21.00
C MET A 461 -7.77 5.95 -22.36
N ARG A 462 -6.72 6.78 -22.47
CA ARG A 462 -5.96 6.94 -23.72
C ARG A 462 -5.28 5.65 -24.17
N LEU A 463 -4.68 4.89 -23.25
CA LEU A 463 -4.08 3.59 -23.57
C LEU A 463 -5.13 2.64 -24.18
N THR A 464 -6.34 2.63 -23.62
CA THR A 464 -7.43 1.80 -24.13
C THR A 464 -7.86 2.24 -25.53
N GLU A 465 -7.97 3.55 -25.79
CA GLU A 465 -8.25 4.11 -27.12
C GLU A 465 -7.20 3.71 -28.17
N LEU A 466 -5.91 3.81 -27.82
CA LEU A 466 -4.81 3.43 -28.72
C LEU A 466 -4.87 1.95 -29.10
N LEU A 467 -5.13 1.07 -28.12
CA LEU A 467 -5.20 -0.37 -28.34
C LEU A 467 -6.46 -0.81 -29.12
N ASP A 468 -7.53 -0.02 -29.04
CA ASP A 468 -8.81 -0.26 -29.74
C ASP A 468 -8.89 0.40 -31.14
N SER A 469 -7.98 1.34 -31.44
CA SER A 469 -7.89 2.06 -32.72
C SER A 469 -7.79 1.10 -33.91
N ASP A 470 -8.38 1.48 -35.05
CA ASP A 470 -8.26 0.74 -36.31
C ASP A 470 -6.91 0.99 -37.01
N LYS A 471 -6.15 2.00 -36.59
CA LYS A 471 -4.84 2.32 -37.16
C LYS A 471 -3.75 1.48 -36.49
N GLN A 472 -2.91 0.84 -37.31
CA GLN A 472 -1.82 0.00 -36.79
C GLN A 472 -0.79 0.82 -35.99
N GLU A 473 -0.47 2.05 -36.42
CA GLU A 473 0.48 2.94 -35.74
C GLU A 473 0.03 3.25 -34.29
N ASP A 474 -1.26 3.53 -34.10
CA ASP A 474 -1.83 3.78 -32.77
C ASP A 474 -1.77 2.52 -31.89
N GLN A 475 -2.06 1.36 -32.47
CA GLN A 475 -1.97 0.09 -31.75
C GLN A 475 -0.54 -0.24 -31.35
N ASP A 476 0.44 0.01 -32.22
CA ASP A 476 1.86 -0.22 -31.94
C ASP A 476 2.34 0.71 -30.82
N LEU A 477 1.88 1.96 -30.80
CA LEU A 477 2.14 2.91 -29.71
C LEU A 477 1.49 2.45 -28.39
N GLY A 478 0.24 1.98 -28.43
CA GLY A 478 -0.42 1.42 -27.25
C GLY A 478 0.31 0.18 -26.70
N LEU A 479 0.77 -0.71 -27.58
CA LEU A 479 1.58 -1.88 -27.22
C LEU A 479 2.96 -1.47 -26.68
N TYR A 480 3.56 -0.40 -27.19
CA TYR A 480 4.80 0.15 -26.67
C TYR A 480 4.65 0.58 -25.21
N TYR A 481 3.62 1.36 -24.87
CA TYR A 481 3.35 1.76 -23.47
C TYR A 481 3.01 0.55 -22.59
N LEU A 482 2.20 -0.39 -23.07
CA LEU A 482 1.87 -1.60 -22.32
C LEU A 482 3.13 -2.43 -21.99
N LYS A 483 4.08 -2.53 -22.93
CA LYS A 483 5.38 -3.20 -22.73
C LYS A 483 6.30 -2.50 -21.74
N GLN A 484 6.10 -1.21 -21.44
CA GLN A 484 6.85 -0.55 -20.37
C GLN A 484 6.50 -1.14 -18.99
N ILE A 485 5.28 -1.68 -18.83
CA ILE A 485 4.91 -2.52 -17.68
C ILE A 485 5.54 -3.90 -17.87
N ASN A 486 6.85 -3.99 -17.66
CA ASN A 486 7.68 -5.15 -18.00
C ASN A 486 7.90 -6.12 -16.83
N SER A 487 7.32 -5.86 -15.65
CA SER A 487 7.53 -6.64 -14.44
C SER A 487 6.26 -6.79 -13.62
N SER A 488 6.11 -7.96 -13.01
CA SER A 488 4.95 -8.29 -12.18
C SER A 488 4.89 -7.42 -10.91
N LEU A 489 6.04 -7.04 -10.37
CA LEU A 489 6.14 -6.08 -9.25
C LEU A 489 5.71 -4.66 -9.65
N MET A 490 6.03 -4.19 -10.87
CA MET A 490 5.57 -2.88 -11.35
C MET A 490 4.05 -2.85 -11.54
N ALA A 491 3.46 -3.96 -12.02
CA ALA A 491 2.02 -4.09 -12.19
C ALA A 491 1.25 -4.10 -10.84
N VAL A 492 1.81 -4.70 -9.79
CA VAL A 492 1.14 -4.85 -8.47
C VAL A 492 1.41 -3.67 -7.52
N CYS A 493 2.43 -2.84 -7.78
CA CYS A 493 2.78 -1.70 -6.94
C CYS A 493 2.55 -0.34 -7.64
N PRO A 494 3.49 0.21 -8.44
CA PRO A 494 3.36 1.55 -8.99
C PRO A 494 2.22 1.69 -10.01
N TYR A 495 1.92 0.64 -10.78
CA TYR A 495 0.90 0.71 -11.83
C TYR A 495 -0.44 0.05 -11.44
N GLU A 496 -0.63 -0.34 -10.18
CA GLU A 496 -1.86 -1.01 -9.74
C GLU A 496 -3.10 -0.12 -9.95
N ASN A 497 -3.02 1.15 -9.53
CA ASN A 497 -4.12 2.11 -9.73
C ASN A 497 -4.39 2.38 -11.21
N PHE A 498 -3.33 2.59 -11.99
CA PHE A 498 -3.41 2.78 -13.44
C PHE A 498 -4.10 1.61 -14.14
N LEU A 499 -3.70 0.37 -13.84
CA LEU A 499 -4.31 -0.82 -14.42
C LEU A 499 -5.76 -1.01 -13.96
N ASN A 500 -6.08 -0.64 -12.72
CA ASN A 500 -7.47 -0.59 -12.26
C ASN A 500 -8.28 0.44 -13.06
N TYR A 501 -7.74 1.61 -13.37
CA TYR A 501 -8.42 2.58 -14.25
C TYR A 501 -8.61 2.03 -15.67
N VAL A 502 -7.58 1.42 -16.25
CA VAL A 502 -7.67 0.74 -17.56
C VAL A 502 -8.80 -0.30 -17.58
N SER A 503 -8.93 -1.11 -16.53
CA SER A 503 -10.01 -2.12 -16.44
C SER A 503 -11.41 -1.53 -16.56
N CYS A 504 -11.59 -0.30 -16.09
CA CYS A 504 -12.88 0.37 -16.06
C CYS A 504 -13.35 0.90 -17.41
N HIS A 505 -12.53 0.82 -18.46
CA HIS A 505 -12.87 1.21 -19.82
C HIS A 505 -13.17 -0.04 -20.66
N THR A 506 -14.38 -0.11 -21.22
CA THR A 506 -14.85 -1.28 -21.96
C THR A 506 -14.33 -1.23 -23.40
N SER A 507 -13.48 -2.18 -23.81
CA SER A 507 -13.03 -2.33 -25.20
C SER A 507 -12.86 -3.80 -25.58
N THR A 508 -13.49 -4.19 -26.70
CA THR A 508 -13.46 -5.57 -27.20
C THR A 508 -12.12 -5.96 -27.82
N LYS A 509 -11.31 -5.00 -28.32
CA LYS A 509 -10.00 -5.30 -28.93
C LYS A 509 -8.84 -5.10 -27.96
N ALA A 510 -8.93 -4.12 -27.05
CA ALA A 510 -7.87 -3.83 -26.08
C ALA A 510 -7.83 -4.87 -24.95
N GLY A 511 -9.00 -5.31 -24.46
CA GLY A 511 -9.11 -6.27 -23.35
C GLY A 511 -8.22 -7.51 -23.50
N PRO A 512 -8.30 -8.26 -24.61
CA PRO A 512 -7.47 -9.45 -24.83
C PRO A 512 -5.97 -9.16 -24.90
N LYS A 513 -5.57 -8.02 -25.50
CA LYS A 513 -4.16 -7.61 -25.57
C LYS A 513 -3.59 -7.33 -24.18
N ILE A 514 -4.36 -6.65 -23.33
CA ILE A 514 -3.97 -6.32 -21.96
C ILE A 514 -3.93 -7.59 -21.10
N VAL A 515 -4.96 -8.44 -21.17
CA VAL A 515 -5.04 -9.71 -20.43
C VAL A 515 -3.87 -10.63 -20.80
N SER A 516 -3.58 -10.78 -22.10
CA SER A 516 -2.43 -11.57 -22.56
C SER A 516 -1.12 -11.03 -21.98
N HIS A 517 -0.90 -9.72 -22.01
CA HIS A 517 0.30 -9.11 -21.42
C HIS A 517 0.40 -9.36 -19.91
N LEU A 518 -0.66 -9.11 -19.14
CA LEU A 518 -0.67 -9.27 -17.68
C LEU A 518 -0.39 -10.71 -17.24
N LEU A 519 -0.96 -11.70 -17.94
CA LEU A 519 -0.75 -13.10 -17.60
C LEU A 519 0.68 -13.56 -17.99
N LEU A 520 1.23 -13.07 -19.10
CA LEU A 520 2.62 -13.34 -19.50
C LEU A 520 3.66 -12.77 -18.52
N LEU A 521 3.34 -11.67 -17.82
CA LEU A 521 4.25 -11.09 -16.81
C LEU A 521 4.52 -12.03 -15.63
N VAL A 522 3.59 -12.92 -15.30
CA VAL A 522 3.76 -13.89 -14.19
C VAL A 522 4.66 -15.05 -14.61
N ASP A 523 4.66 -15.39 -15.90
CA ASP A 523 5.40 -16.53 -16.46
C ASP A 523 6.87 -16.22 -16.63
N ASN A 524 7.17 -14.93 -16.79
CA ASN A 524 8.52 -14.45 -16.88
C ASN A 524 9.15 -14.48 -15.47
N LYS A 525 9.79 -15.60 -15.12
CA LYS A 525 10.59 -15.75 -13.88
C LYS A 525 11.70 -14.70 -13.79
N GLU A 526 12.07 -14.11 -14.93
CA GLU A 526 13.00 -13.00 -15.08
C GLU A 526 12.32 -11.61 -14.92
N SER A 527 11.12 -11.51 -14.34
CA SER A 527 10.35 -10.24 -14.31
C SER A 527 10.40 -9.49 -12.98
N LEU A 528 11.21 -9.90 -12.00
CA LEU A 528 11.50 -9.06 -10.83
C LEU A 528 12.51 -7.92 -11.15
N GLU A 529 12.95 -7.84 -12.40
CA GLU A 529 14.32 -7.46 -12.77
C GLU A 529 14.46 -6.06 -13.37
N ASN A 530 13.39 -5.28 -13.45
CA ASN A 530 13.44 -4.02 -14.18
C ASN A 530 13.45 -2.74 -13.34
N ILE A 531 13.38 -2.84 -12.02
CA ILE A 531 13.15 -1.64 -11.22
C ILE A 531 14.47 -1.01 -10.81
N SER A 532 14.88 0.01 -11.56
CA SER A 532 15.90 0.93 -11.10
C SER A 532 15.39 1.68 -9.87
N GLU A 533 16.24 1.86 -8.85
CA GLU A 533 15.95 2.73 -7.70
C GLU A 533 15.84 4.22 -8.09
N ASN A 534 15.88 4.53 -9.39
CA ASN A 534 15.92 5.87 -9.97
C ASN A 534 14.60 6.35 -10.59
N ASP A 535 13.48 5.63 -10.43
CA ASP A 535 12.19 6.16 -10.87
C ASP A 535 11.78 7.35 -9.98
N ASP A 536 11.93 8.56 -10.51
CA ASP A 536 11.48 9.80 -9.88
C ASP A 536 9.98 9.74 -9.50
N TYR A 537 9.18 8.91 -10.19
CA TYR A 537 7.80 8.56 -9.83
C TYR A 537 7.67 8.08 -8.37
N LEU A 538 8.57 7.21 -7.92
CA LEU A 538 8.53 6.61 -6.57
C LEU A 538 8.90 7.61 -5.47
N LYS A 539 9.69 8.65 -5.79
CA LYS A 539 10.06 9.70 -4.83
C LYS A 539 8.88 10.56 -4.40
N HIS A 540 7.84 10.65 -5.23
CA HIS A 540 6.63 11.43 -4.96
C HIS A 540 5.51 10.63 -4.28
N ARG A 541 5.67 9.31 -4.09
CA ARG A 541 4.67 8.39 -3.48
C ARG A 541 5.36 7.45 -2.45
N PRO A 542 5.64 7.91 -1.21
CA PRO A 542 6.40 7.12 -0.23
C PRO A 542 5.71 5.81 0.18
N GLU A 543 4.37 5.77 0.22
CA GLU A 543 3.58 4.56 0.55
C GLU A 543 3.82 3.42 -0.46
N ILE A 544 3.95 3.75 -1.75
CA ILE A 544 4.22 2.77 -2.82
C ILE A 544 5.64 2.21 -2.65
N SER A 545 6.60 3.05 -2.26
CA SER A 545 7.98 2.63 -1.97
C SER A 545 8.03 1.67 -0.78
N GLU A 546 7.34 1.96 0.31
CA GLU A 546 7.26 1.08 1.50
C GLU A 546 6.61 -0.27 1.17
N LYS A 547 5.45 -0.27 0.51
CA LYS A 547 4.76 -1.49 0.05
C LYS A 547 5.65 -2.34 -0.84
N MET A 548 6.39 -1.69 -1.73
CA MET A 548 7.32 -2.35 -2.65
C MET A 548 8.53 -2.95 -1.92
N GLN A 549 9.07 -2.28 -0.90
CA GLN A 549 10.11 -2.84 -0.04
C GLN A 549 9.60 -4.06 0.74
N ILE A 550 8.39 -4.02 1.29
CA ILE A 550 7.78 -5.17 1.98
C ILE A 550 7.61 -6.37 1.04
N ILE A 551 7.13 -6.13 -0.18
CA ILE A 551 6.98 -7.21 -1.18
C ILE A 551 8.34 -7.76 -1.64
N ARG A 552 9.38 -6.92 -1.73
CA ARG A 552 10.76 -7.38 -1.97
C ARG A 552 11.28 -8.24 -0.82
N GLN A 553 11.02 -7.83 0.43
CA GLN A 553 11.39 -8.62 1.61
C GLN A 553 10.66 -9.96 1.64
N LEU A 554 9.37 -9.99 1.26
CA LEU A 554 8.60 -11.23 1.14
C LEU A 554 9.21 -12.17 0.08
N TRP A 555 9.68 -11.65 -1.06
CA TRP A 555 10.39 -12.47 -2.04
C TRP A 555 11.72 -13.02 -1.50
N GLN A 556 12.49 -12.22 -0.75
CA GLN A 556 13.77 -12.66 -0.16
C GLN A 556 13.58 -13.74 0.90
N LEU A 557 12.57 -13.60 1.76
CA LEU A 557 12.28 -14.53 2.85
C LEU A 557 11.53 -15.78 2.36
N SER A 558 10.56 -15.60 1.46
CA SER A 558 9.65 -16.65 0.99
C SER A 558 9.24 -16.42 -0.48
N PRO A 559 10.05 -16.86 -1.46
CA PRO A 559 9.75 -16.68 -2.88
C PRO A 559 8.40 -17.28 -3.30
N GLN A 560 8.00 -18.40 -2.70
CA GLN A 560 6.73 -19.07 -3.00
C GLN A 560 5.52 -18.20 -2.64
N ASP A 561 5.51 -17.61 -1.45
CA ASP A 561 4.43 -16.72 -1.00
C ASP A 561 4.36 -15.46 -1.85
N TYR A 562 5.52 -14.93 -2.29
CA TYR A 562 5.57 -13.82 -3.24
C TYR A 562 4.89 -14.17 -4.57
N PHE A 563 5.30 -15.28 -5.22
CA PHE A 563 4.73 -15.66 -6.51
C PHE A 563 3.24 -15.99 -6.39
N SER A 564 2.80 -16.58 -5.27
CA SER A 564 1.40 -16.83 -4.97
C SER A 564 0.59 -15.52 -4.87
N LEU A 565 1.10 -14.54 -4.12
CA LEU A 565 0.45 -13.22 -3.93
C LEU A 565 0.30 -12.45 -5.25
N VAL A 566 1.38 -12.42 -6.06
CA VAL A 566 1.42 -11.70 -7.33
C VAL A 566 0.55 -12.39 -8.39
N SER A 567 0.62 -13.72 -8.48
CA SER A 567 -0.25 -14.51 -9.36
C SER A 567 -1.72 -14.27 -9.05
N LYS A 568 -2.09 -14.23 -7.76
CA LYS A 568 -3.46 -13.91 -7.31
C LYS A 568 -3.89 -12.53 -7.80
N HIS A 569 -3.10 -11.48 -7.57
CA HIS A 569 -3.49 -10.11 -7.94
C HIS A 569 -3.66 -9.94 -9.45
N LEU A 570 -2.67 -10.39 -10.24
CA LEU A 570 -2.70 -10.23 -11.69
C LEU A 570 -3.80 -11.06 -12.34
N PHE A 571 -4.08 -12.25 -11.80
CA PHE A 571 -5.19 -13.07 -12.26
C PHE A 571 -6.55 -12.42 -12.00
N ILE A 572 -6.80 -11.89 -10.79
CA ILE A 572 -8.04 -11.17 -10.46
C ILE A 572 -8.24 -9.98 -11.40
N LEU A 573 -7.19 -9.20 -11.63
CA LEU A 573 -7.22 -8.04 -12.53
C LEU A 573 -7.50 -8.47 -13.99
N ALA A 574 -6.84 -9.52 -14.47
CA ALA A 574 -7.05 -10.04 -15.83
C ALA A 574 -8.49 -10.52 -16.05
N VAL A 575 -9.04 -11.27 -15.10
CA VAL A 575 -10.45 -11.70 -15.13
C VAL A 575 -11.39 -10.50 -15.10
N LYS A 576 -11.14 -9.53 -14.21
CA LYS A 576 -11.94 -8.29 -14.13
C LYS A 576 -11.97 -7.55 -15.48
N ILE A 577 -10.82 -7.38 -16.14
CA ILE A 577 -10.73 -6.75 -17.47
C ILE A 577 -11.52 -7.53 -18.52
N ALA A 578 -11.42 -8.87 -18.52
CA ALA A 578 -12.11 -9.72 -19.48
C ALA A 578 -13.64 -9.62 -19.37
N TYR A 579 -14.18 -9.56 -18.13
CA TYR A 579 -15.61 -9.38 -17.90
C TYR A 579 -16.08 -7.96 -18.23
N GLN A 580 -15.37 -6.94 -17.76
CA GLN A 580 -15.74 -5.54 -18.05
C GLN A 580 -15.72 -5.24 -19.56
N SER A 581 -14.83 -5.91 -20.31
CA SER A 581 -14.72 -5.76 -21.76
C SER A 581 -15.66 -6.68 -22.57
N ASN A 582 -16.40 -7.60 -21.93
CA ASN A 582 -17.16 -8.67 -22.59
C ASN A 582 -16.31 -9.56 -23.52
N THR A 583 -15.06 -9.82 -23.17
CA THR A 583 -14.09 -10.58 -23.98
C THR A 583 -13.66 -11.91 -23.35
N VAL A 584 -14.46 -12.45 -22.42
CA VAL A 584 -14.12 -13.70 -21.70
C VAL A 584 -13.81 -14.85 -22.68
N ALA A 585 -14.59 -15.01 -23.74
CA ALA A 585 -14.39 -16.06 -24.74
C ALA A 585 -13.05 -15.92 -25.50
N THR A 586 -12.64 -14.69 -25.84
CA THR A 586 -11.36 -14.45 -26.53
C THR A 586 -10.17 -14.47 -25.57
N CYS A 587 -10.39 -14.17 -24.28
CA CYS A 587 -9.36 -14.25 -23.23
C CYS A 587 -9.15 -15.67 -22.68
N SER A 588 -10.13 -16.58 -22.86
CA SER A 588 -10.10 -17.94 -22.31
C SER A 588 -8.82 -18.72 -22.62
N PRO A 589 -8.26 -18.72 -23.86
CA PRO A 589 -7.01 -19.42 -24.15
C PRO A 589 -5.82 -18.92 -23.30
N PHE A 590 -5.70 -17.61 -23.10
CA PHE A 590 -4.63 -17.03 -22.28
C PHE A 590 -4.81 -17.38 -20.80
N ILE A 591 -6.05 -17.37 -20.32
CA ILE A 591 -6.39 -17.77 -18.95
C ILE A 591 -6.06 -19.26 -18.74
N LEU A 592 -6.47 -20.15 -19.64
CA LEU A 592 -6.19 -21.59 -19.53
C LEU A 592 -4.69 -21.88 -19.58
N GLN A 593 -3.95 -21.21 -20.47
CA GLN A 593 -2.48 -21.30 -20.52
C GLN A 593 -1.85 -20.87 -19.18
N PHE A 594 -2.36 -19.79 -18.58
CA PHE A 594 -1.89 -19.33 -17.27
C PHE A 594 -2.20 -20.37 -16.18
N LEU A 595 -3.40 -20.94 -16.15
CA LEU A 595 -3.80 -21.91 -15.11
C LEU A 595 -2.99 -23.23 -15.17
N GLN A 596 -2.47 -23.58 -16.35
CA GLN A 596 -1.81 -24.86 -16.60
C GLN A 596 -0.65 -25.14 -15.63
N GLY A 597 -0.82 -26.14 -14.78
CA GLY A 597 0.21 -26.61 -13.85
C GLY A 597 0.52 -25.67 -12.67
N ARG A 598 -0.31 -24.64 -12.43
CA ARG A 598 -0.08 -23.66 -11.35
C ARG A 598 -0.76 -24.02 -10.04
N THR A 599 -0.24 -23.43 -8.96
CA THR A 599 -0.86 -23.43 -7.63
C THR A 599 -1.43 -22.06 -7.35
N LEU A 600 -2.73 -21.97 -7.07
CA LEU A 600 -3.43 -20.72 -6.75
C LEU A 600 -4.01 -20.76 -5.34
N THR A 601 -4.45 -19.62 -4.82
CA THR A 601 -5.10 -19.52 -3.49
C THR A 601 -6.61 -19.76 -3.59
N LEU A 602 -7.21 -20.26 -2.51
CA LEU A 602 -8.64 -20.59 -2.43
C LEU A 602 -9.57 -19.42 -2.84
N ASP A 603 -9.22 -18.19 -2.44
CA ASP A 603 -10.03 -16.99 -2.70
C ASP A 603 -10.27 -16.74 -4.20
N VAL A 604 -9.39 -17.23 -5.06
CA VAL A 604 -9.51 -17.08 -6.52
C VAL A 604 -10.75 -17.79 -7.07
N LEU A 605 -11.28 -18.80 -6.36
CA LEU A 605 -12.49 -19.52 -6.75
C LEU A 605 -13.79 -18.72 -6.57
N GLN A 606 -13.73 -17.59 -5.84
CA GLN A 606 -14.86 -16.65 -5.72
C GLN A 606 -15.14 -15.90 -7.02
N LEU A 607 -14.18 -15.86 -7.94
CA LEU A 607 -14.34 -15.16 -9.20
C LEU A 607 -15.44 -15.79 -10.05
N GLN A 608 -16.27 -14.93 -10.66
CA GLN A 608 -17.34 -15.32 -11.59
C GLN A 608 -16.84 -16.27 -12.70
N TYR A 609 -15.57 -16.15 -13.09
CA TYR A 609 -14.94 -17.02 -14.08
C TYR A 609 -15.10 -18.51 -13.80
N PHE A 610 -14.92 -18.96 -12.56
CA PHE A 610 -15.03 -20.39 -12.23
C PHE A 610 -16.47 -20.86 -12.04
N PHE A 611 -17.42 -19.93 -11.97
CA PHE A 611 -18.85 -20.26 -12.09
C PHE A 611 -19.22 -20.53 -13.56
N ASP A 612 -18.76 -19.66 -14.47
CA ASP A 612 -19.08 -19.76 -15.89
C ASP A 612 -18.27 -20.89 -16.59
N HIS A 613 -17.03 -21.12 -16.17
CA HIS A 613 -16.07 -22.07 -16.77
C HIS A 613 -15.43 -23.03 -15.74
N PRO A 614 -16.21 -23.87 -15.04
CA PRO A 614 -15.71 -24.76 -13.99
C PRO A 614 -14.73 -25.83 -14.49
N GLU A 615 -14.75 -26.18 -15.78
CA GLU A 615 -13.81 -27.09 -16.42
C GLU A 615 -12.34 -26.63 -16.32
N SER A 616 -12.13 -25.33 -16.15
CA SER A 616 -10.81 -24.70 -16.01
C SER A 616 -10.03 -25.21 -14.79
N LEU A 617 -10.73 -25.77 -13.79
CA LEU A 617 -10.11 -26.35 -12.59
C LEU A 617 -9.19 -27.53 -12.91
N LEU A 618 -9.49 -28.30 -13.98
CA LEU A 618 -8.69 -29.45 -14.37
C LEU A 618 -7.29 -29.07 -14.89
N MET A 619 -7.07 -27.80 -15.24
CA MET A 619 -5.77 -27.30 -15.69
C MET A 619 -4.83 -26.97 -14.53
N LEU A 620 -5.39 -26.76 -13.32
CA LEU A 620 -4.61 -26.40 -12.13
C LEU A 620 -3.84 -27.60 -11.59
N LYS A 621 -2.65 -27.34 -11.03
CA LYS A 621 -1.89 -28.33 -10.28
C LYS A 621 -2.44 -28.50 -8.87
N SER A 622 -2.69 -27.39 -8.17
CA SER A 622 -3.26 -27.41 -6.82
C SER A 622 -3.88 -26.08 -6.41
N ILE A 623 -4.72 -26.12 -5.37
CA ILE A 623 -5.25 -24.93 -4.69
C ILE A 623 -4.74 -24.93 -3.26
N GLN A 624 -4.19 -23.80 -2.81
CA GLN A 624 -3.65 -23.62 -1.47
C GLN A 624 -4.65 -22.85 -0.60
N PHE A 625 -4.88 -23.37 0.61
CA PHE A 625 -5.67 -22.73 1.65
C PHE A 625 -4.83 -22.63 2.93
N SER A 626 -4.63 -21.41 3.42
CA SER A 626 -3.78 -21.15 4.59
C SER A 626 -4.61 -20.62 5.75
N ILE A 627 -4.61 -21.34 6.87
CA ILE A 627 -5.26 -20.97 8.13
C ILE A 627 -4.16 -20.55 9.10
N ARG A 628 -4.09 -19.24 9.41
CA ARG A 628 -3.11 -18.70 10.35
C ARG A 628 -3.79 -18.28 11.65
N GLY A 629 -3.25 -18.73 12.77
CA GLY A 629 -3.65 -18.27 14.10
C GLY A 629 -2.81 -17.08 14.56
N ASN A 630 -3.14 -16.55 15.74
CA ASN A 630 -2.50 -15.35 16.31
C ASN A 630 -1.11 -15.62 16.89
N ASP A 631 -0.65 -16.87 16.92
CA ASP A 631 0.65 -17.19 17.50
C ASP A 631 1.82 -16.65 16.66
N ARG A 632 2.82 -16.12 17.36
CA ARG A 632 4.07 -15.69 16.74
C ARG A 632 4.72 -16.91 16.08
N LEU A 633 5.11 -16.77 14.80
CA LEU A 633 6.04 -17.70 14.14
C LEU A 633 7.11 -18.13 15.15
N LEU A 634 7.14 -19.43 15.46
CA LEU A 634 8.09 -19.99 16.41
C LEU A 634 9.49 -19.78 15.86
N ARG A 635 10.23 -18.85 16.48
CA ARG A 635 11.63 -18.58 16.17
C ARG A 635 12.45 -19.87 16.32
N PRO A 636 13.49 -20.07 15.49
CA PRO A 636 14.52 -21.06 15.82
C PRO A 636 15.04 -20.77 17.23
N ASP A 637 15.15 -21.79 18.08
CA ASP A 637 15.75 -21.61 19.41
C ASP A 637 17.26 -21.47 19.24
N PHE A 638 17.74 -20.23 19.23
CA PHE A 638 19.17 -19.93 19.09
C PHE A 638 19.95 -20.17 20.41
N SER A 639 19.29 -20.56 21.50
CA SER A 639 19.96 -20.93 22.77
C SER A 639 20.98 -22.05 22.56
N VAL A 640 20.72 -22.96 21.62
CA VAL A 640 21.62 -24.05 21.22
C VAL A 640 22.91 -23.51 20.60
N LEU A 641 22.85 -22.45 19.78
CA LEU A 641 24.05 -21.81 19.22
C LEU A 641 24.87 -21.09 20.31
N GLU A 642 24.22 -20.48 21.30
CA GLU A 642 24.93 -19.87 22.45
C GLU A 642 25.66 -20.92 23.30
N THR A 643 25.12 -22.15 23.41
CA THR A 643 25.80 -23.25 24.13
C THR A 643 26.91 -23.93 23.33
N ILE A 644 26.84 -23.91 21.99
CA ILE A 644 27.82 -24.56 21.10
C ILE A 644 29.01 -23.63 20.77
N LEU A 645 28.78 -22.32 20.68
CA LEU A 645 29.80 -21.33 20.32
C LEU A 645 30.48 -20.77 21.57
N ASP A 646 31.69 -21.25 21.88
CA ASP A 646 32.47 -20.81 23.04
C ASP A 646 32.95 -19.35 22.89
N LYS A 647 32.65 -18.51 23.90
CA LYS A 647 33.13 -17.12 24.02
C LYS A 647 34.65 -17.01 24.13
N SER A 648 35.37 -18.11 24.32
CA SER A 648 36.84 -18.13 24.28
C SER A 648 37.43 -17.99 22.86
N GLN A 649 36.63 -18.27 21.81
CA GLN A 649 37.06 -18.27 20.39
C GLN A 649 36.68 -16.99 19.65
N VAL A 650 36.53 -15.86 20.36
CA VAL A 650 36.11 -14.59 19.74
C VAL A 650 37.18 -14.11 18.74
N PRO A 651 36.82 -13.87 17.47
CA PRO A 651 37.79 -13.41 16.49
C PRO A 651 38.27 -11.99 16.84
N THR A 652 39.57 -11.75 16.65
CA THR A 652 40.17 -10.43 16.80
C THR A 652 40.33 -9.79 15.44
N VAL A 653 39.76 -8.60 15.24
CA VAL A 653 39.59 -7.97 13.92
C VAL A 653 39.89 -6.47 14.00
N ASP A 654 40.49 -5.91 12.95
CA ASP A 654 40.70 -4.47 12.81
C ASP A 654 39.36 -3.71 12.76
N GLN A 655 39.33 -2.48 13.27
CA GLN A 655 38.11 -1.66 13.32
C GLN A 655 37.41 -1.51 11.97
N ASP A 656 38.17 -1.41 10.87
CA ASP A 656 37.64 -1.22 9.51
C ASP A 656 36.96 -2.47 8.95
N CYS A 657 37.25 -3.65 9.50
CA CYS A 657 36.69 -4.93 9.08
C CYS A 657 35.60 -5.46 10.03
N ALA A 658 35.27 -4.72 11.10
CA ALA A 658 34.26 -5.11 12.09
C ALA A 658 32.86 -5.29 11.48
N SER A 659 32.58 -4.64 10.34
CA SER A 659 31.29 -4.75 9.61
C SER A 659 31.01 -6.14 9.03
N ALA A 660 32.00 -7.04 9.02
CA ALA A 660 31.85 -8.45 8.65
C ALA A 660 31.10 -9.28 9.72
N PHE A 661 30.82 -8.71 10.89
CA PHE A 661 30.09 -9.38 11.97
C PHE A 661 28.89 -8.54 12.42
N GLU A 662 27.74 -9.19 12.60
CA GLU A 662 26.50 -8.64 13.13
C GLU A 662 26.13 -9.40 14.41
N PRO A 663 25.83 -8.70 15.52
CA PRO A 663 25.43 -9.37 16.75
C PRO A 663 24.03 -9.98 16.60
N MET A 664 23.89 -11.21 17.07
CA MET A 664 22.66 -12.01 16.95
C MET A 664 21.42 -11.29 17.49
N ASN A 665 21.55 -10.56 18.60
CA ASN A 665 20.43 -9.79 19.17
C ASN A 665 19.92 -8.68 18.23
N GLU A 666 20.82 -7.97 17.55
CA GLU A 666 20.43 -6.92 16.59
C GLU A 666 19.83 -7.55 15.34
N TRP A 667 20.43 -8.64 14.84
CA TRP A 667 19.89 -9.38 13.70
C TRP A 667 18.50 -9.95 14.00
N GLU A 668 18.28 -10.52 15.18
CA GLU A 668 16.98 -11.04 15.62
C GLU A 668 15.94 -9.94 15.75
N GLN A 669 16.30 -8.77 16.29
CA GLN A 669 15.41 -7.61 16.37
C GLN A 669 15.04 -7.11 14.96
N ASN A 670 16.03 -6.98 14.07
CA ASN A 670 15.84 -6.57 12.68
C ASN A 670 14.96 -7.57 11.91
N LEU A 671 15.16 -8.87 12.12
CA LEU A 671 14.33 -9.91 11.50
C LEU A 671 12.90 -9.86 12.05
N ALA A 672 12.75 -9.67 13.36
CA ALA A 672 11.44 -9.59 14.01
C ALA A 672 10.63 -8.38 13.54
N GLU A 673 11.27 -7.22 13.43
CA GLU A 673 10.64 -6.01 12.90
C GLU A 673 10.19 -6.22 11.46
N LYS A 674 11.04 -6.83 10.61
CA LYS A 674 10.67 -7.17 9.22
C LYS A 674 9.50 -8.16 9.15
N GLU A 675 9.53 -9.22 9.95
CA GLU A 675 8.44 -10.19 10.02
C GLU A 675 7.14 -9.57 10.53
N GLU A 676 7.21 -8.68 11.53
CA GLU A 676 6.05 -7.98 12.07
C GLU A 676 5.46 -7.01 11.04
N ASN A 677 6.30 -6.31 10.28
CA ASN A 677 5.88 -5.47 9.16
C ASN A 677 5.19 -6.30 8.06
N ILE A 678 5.75 -7.46 7.70
CA ILE A 678 5.14 -8.39 6.73
C ILE A 678 3.81 -8.94 7.27
N LYS A 679 3.75 -9.35 8.53
CA LYS A 679 2.53 -9.85 9.17
C LYS A 679 1.46 -8.76 9.24
N SER A 680 1.81 -7.54 9.61
CA SER A 680 0.92 -6.38 9.60
C SER A 680 0.34 -6.14 8.20
N PHE A 681 1.19 -6.15 7.17
CA PHE A 681 0.78 -6.01 5.77
C PHE A 681 -0.16 -7.14 5.31
N LEU A 682 0.16 -8.39 5.64
CA LEU A 682 -0.68 -9.55 5.29
C LEU A 682 -2.00 -9.55 6.06
N ASN A 683 -1.99 -9.22 7.35
CA ASN A 683 -3.18 -9.17 8.21
C ASN A 683 -4.13 -8.03 7.82
N MET A 684 -3.61 -6.90 7.33
CA MET A 684 -4.43 -5.84 6.71
C MET A 684 -5.20 -6.34 5.48
N ARG A 685 -4.74 -7.41 4.81
CA ARG A 685 -5.34 -7.96 3.59
C ARG A 685 -6.11 -9.29 3.78
N LEU A 686 -5.90 -10.05 4.86
CA LEU A 686 -6.31 -11.46 4.97
C LEU A 686 -7.25 -11.82 6.14
N ASN A 687 -7.73 -10.88 6.95
CA ASN A 687 -8.53 -11.22 8.14
C ASN A 687 -10.04 -11.46 7.90
N THR A 688 -10.48 -11.62 6.65
CA THR A 688 -11.83 -12.10 6.36
C THR A 688 -11.80 -13.59 6.03
N PRO A 689 -12.64 -14.43 6.67
CA PRO A 689 -12.76 -15.83 6.27
C PRO A 689 -13.10 -15.90 4.77
N PRO A 690 -12.65 -16.95 4.06
CA PRO A 690 -12.90 -17.05 2.64
C PRO A 690 -14.41 -17.08 2.39
N ASP A 691 -14.90 -16.10 1.64
CA ASP A 691 -16.29 -16.05 1.22
C ASP A 691 -16.58 -17.23 0.28
N ILE A 692 -17.46 -18.14 0.69
CA ILE A 692 -17.92 -19.27 -0.11
C ILE A 692 -19.32 -19.04 -0.69
N SER A 693 -19.79 -17.79 -0.72
CA SER A 693 -21.12 -17.43 -1.24
C SER A 693 -21.15 -17.15 -2.74
N THR A 694 -19.99 -17.04 -3.40
CA THR A 694 -19.86 -16.58 -4.79
C THR A 694 -18.96 -17.49 -5.65
N GLY A 695 -19.01 -17.30 -6.97
CA GLY A 695 -18.16 -18.01 -7.92
C GLY A 695 -18.43 -19.50 -7.98
N TYR A 696 -17.37 -20.31 -8.03
CA TYR A 696 -17.44 -21.77 -8.11
C TYR A 696 -18.32 -22.41 -7.03
N TRP A 697 -18.34 -21.81 -5.83
CA TRP A 697 -19.06 -22.34 -4.66
C TRP A 697 -20.58 -22.36 -4.82
N GLN A 698 -21.14 -21.55 -5.74
CA GLN A 698 -22.56 -21.55 -6.06
C GLN A 698 -22.99 -22.79 -6.87
N LEU A 699 -22.05 -23.51 -7.48
CA LEU A 699 -22.36 -24.69 -8.30
C LEU A 699 -22.77 -25.86 -7.41
N SER A 700 -24.00 -26.33 -7.60
CA SER A 700 -24.54 -27.53 -6.96
C SER A 700 -25.32 -28.36 -7.97
N PRO A 701 -24.84 -29.56 -8.37
CA PRO A 701 -23.65 -30.27 -7.89
C PRO A 701 -22.33 -29.73 -8.47
N LYS A 702 -21.22 -29.94 -7.75
CA LYS A 702 -19.86 -29.64 -8.21
C LYS A 702 -19.43 -30.70 -9.24
N GLN A 703 -19.66 -30.43 -10.53
CA GLN A 703 -19.35 -31.38 -11.61
C GLN A 703 -17.84 -31.59 -11.81
N TYR A 704 -17.05 -30.53 -11.67
CA TYR A 704 -15.60 -30.55 -11.75
C TYR A 704 -15.02 -30.32 -10.35
N LYS A 705 -14.17 -31.22 -9.88
CA LYS A 705 -13.53 -31.14 -8.56
C LYS A 705 -12.14 -30.50 -8.65
N ILE A 706 -11.68 -29.99 -7.52
CA ILE A 706 -10.33 -29.48 -7.34
C ILE A 706 -9.35 -30.66 -7.37
N PRO A 707 -8.37 -30.71 -8.30
CA PRO A 707 -7.46 -31.86 -8.43
C PRO A 707 -6.65 -32.15 -7.16
N LEU A 708 -6.11 -31.10 -6.53
CA LEU A 708 -5.31 -31.20 -5.31
C LEU A 708 -5.50 -29.97 -4.44
N LEU A 709 -5.95 -30.15 -3.20
CA LEU A 709 -6.09 -29.10 -2.20
C LEU A 709 -4.95 -29.20 -1.17
N LYS A 710 -4.20 -28.11 -0.98
CA LYS A 710 -3.14 -28.01 0.04
C LYS A 710 -3.61 -27.12 1.18
N VAL A 711 -3.77 -27.69 2.36
CA VAL A 711 -4.23 -27.00 3.55
C VAL A 711 -3.05 -26.77 4.48
N HIS A 712 -2.63 -25.52 4.64
CA HIS A 712 -1.57 -25.13 5.58
C HIS A 712 -2.17 -24.50 6.83
N VAL A 713 -1.89 -25.07 8.00
CA VAL A 713 -2.39 -24.59 9.28
C VAL A 713 -1.22 -24.21 10.17
N THR A 714 -1.18 -22.98 10.64
CA THR A 714 -0.11 -22.46 11.50
C THR A 714 -0.69 -21.86 12.78
N GLY A 715 -0.29 -22.37 13.95
CA GLY A 715 -0.61 -21.76 15.26
C GLY A 715 -2.10 -21.62 15.59
N THR A 716 -2.97 -22.50 15.07
CA THR A 716 -4.43 -22.44 15.30
C THR A 716 -4.92 -23.69 16.04
N ASP A 717 -5.31 -23.53 17.30
CA ASP A 717 -5.73 -24.66 18.14
C ASP A 717 -7.21 -25.02 17.98
N ALA A 718 -8.05 -24.06 17.56
CA ALA A 718 -9.48 -24.25 17.42
C ALA A 718 -10.02 -23.55 16.16
N VAL A 719 -10.98 -24.20 15.52
CA VAL A 719 -11.71 -23.69 14.35
C VAL A 719 -13.13 -23.37 14.80
N ASP A 720 -13.65 -22.20 14.45
CA ASP A 720 -15.04 -21.86 14.74
C ASP A 720 -16.02 -22.65 13.86
N GLN A 721 -17.31 -22.61 14.20
CA GLN A 721 -18.32 -23.36 13.44
C GLN A 721 -18.43 -22.92 11.98
N GLU A 722 -18.17 -21.64 11.69
CA GLU A 722 -18.22 -21.12 10.32
C GLU A 722 -17.06 -21.65 9.48
N MET A 723 -15.83 -21.63 9.99
CA MET A 723 -14.68 -22.19 9.30
C MET A 723 -14.77 -23.71 9.16
N LEU A 724 -15.37 -24.43 10.12
CA LEU A 724 -15.66 -25.85 9.95
C LEU A 724 -16.64 -26.09 8.79
N ARG A 725 -17.69 -25.27 8.66
CA ARG A 725 -18.63 -25.33 7.54
C ARG A 725 -17.92 -25.06 6.20
N ILE A 726 -17.02 -24.08 6.17
CA ILE A 726 -16.19 -23.78 4.99
C ILE A 726 -15.32 -25.00 4.63
N LEU A 727 -14.62 -25.58 5.59
CA LEU A 727 -13.77 -26.76 5.36
C LEU A 727 -14.56 -27.95 4.81
N MET A 728 -15.77 -28.18 5.32
CA MET A 728 -16.66 -29.24 4.82
C MET A 728 -17.01 -29.06 3.33
N GLU A 729 -17.39 -27.85 2.93
CA GLU A 729 -17.68 -27.53 1.53
C GLU A 729 -16.43 -27.67 0.65
N VAL A 730 -15.29 -27.12 1.09
CA VAL A 730 -14.01 -27.15 0.36
C VAL A 730 -13.51 -28.58 0.17
N PHE A 731 -13.58 -29.43 1.20
CA PHE A 731 -13.18 -30.83 1.12
C PHE A 731 -14.11 -31.64 0.21
N SER A 732 -15.42 -31.37 0.24
CA SER A 732 -16.38 -32.02 -0.65
C SER A 732 -16.09 -31.76 -2.13
N ALA A 733 -15.55 -30.58 -2.43
CA ALA A 733 -15.20 -30.14 -3.78
C ALA A 733 -13.81 -30.64 -4.25
N SER A 734 -13.06 -31.36 -3.43
CA SER A 734 -11.68 -31.77 -3.73
C SER A 734 -11.55 -33.27 -4.03
N GLU A 735 -10.63 -33.63 -4.92
CA GLU A 735 -10.28 -35.02 -5.21
C GLU A 735 -9.23 -35.53 -4.23
N HIS A 736 -8.11 -34.81 -4.13
CA HIS A 736 -6.99 -35.10 -3.24
C HIS A 736 -6.73 -33.95 -2.27
N ILE A 737 -6.36 -34.26 -1.02
CA ILE A 737 -6.12 -33.29 0.05
C ILE A 737 -4.76 -33.57 0.70
N GLU A 738 -3.90 -32.55 0.74
CA GLU A 738 -2.66 -32.50 1.52
C GLU A 738 -2.86 -31.61 2.74
N LEU A 739 -2.61 -32.15 3.93
CA LEU A 739 -2.72 -31.41 5.19
C LEU A 739 -1.33 -31.13 5.76
N HIS A 740 -0.99 -29.86 5.96
CA HIS A 740 0.26 -29.40 6.55
C HIS A 740 -0.02 -28.65 7.85
N LEU A 741 0.42 -29.20 8.98
CA LEU A 741 0.19 -28.67 10.31
C LEU A 741 1.51 -28.19 10.92
N MET A 742 1.54 -26.96 11.41
CA MET A 742 2.69 -26.36 12.09
C MET A 742 2.24 -25.68 13.40
N GLY A 743 2.75 -26.16 14.53
CA GLY A 743 2.57 -25.50 15.83
C GLY A 743 1.11 -25.29 16.28
N SER A 744 0.18 -26.14 15.83
CA SER A 744 -1.24 -26.11 16.21
C SER A 744 -1.52 -27.26 17.18
N ARG A 745 -2.47 -27.16 18.12
CA ARG A 745 -2.82 -28.24 19.06
C ARG A 745 -4.33 -28.52 18.97
N GLY A 746 -4.73 -29.78 18.72
CA GLY A 746 -6.15 -30.14 18.68
C GLY A 746 -6.89 -29.85 17.37
N PHE A 747 -6.19 -29.36 16.33
CA PHE A 747 -6.82 -29.04 15.05
C PHE A 747 -7.42 -30.27 14.36
N ILE A 748 -6.74 -31.43 14.39
CA ILE A 748 -7.24 -32.67 13.77
C ILE A 748 -8.54 -33.12 14.44
N GLU A 749 -8.62 -32.98 15.76
CA GLU A 749 -9.85 -33.28 16.49
C GLU A 749 -10.97 -32.28 16.18
N CYS A 750 -10.66 -30.99 16.04
CA CYS A 750 -11.63 -29.97 15.63
C CYS A 750 -12.26 -30.27 14.26
N ILE A 751 -11.47 -30.77 13.31
CA ILE A 751 -11.94 -31.13 11.97
C ILE A 751 -12.44 -32.58 11.86
N ARG A 752 -12.58 -33.31 12.97
CA ARG A 752 -13.07 -34.69 12.99
C ARG A 752 -14.29 -34.93 12.10
N PRO A 753 -15.36 -34.09 12.11
CA PRO A 753 -16.53 -34.32 11.26
C PRO A 753 -16.17 -34.31 9.76
N ALA A 754 -15.28 -33.40 9.35
CA ALA A 754 -14.84 -33.26 7.96
C ALA A 754 -13.90 -34.39 7.55
N LEU A 755 -12.97 -34.75 8.43
CA LEU A 755 -12.06 -35.86 8.21
C LEU A 755 -12.83 -37.17 8.09
N GLU A 756 -13.83 -37.40 8.94
CA GLU A 756 -14.62 -38.63 8.92
C GLU A 756 -15.46 -38.82 7.66
N GLN A 757 -15.98 -37.72 7.10
CA GLN A 757 -16.76 -37.75 5.88
C GLN A 757 -15.90 -37.93 4.62
N PHE A 758 -14.69 -37.35 4.60
CA PHE A 758 -13.84 -37.28 3.40
C PHE A 758 -12.52 -38.06 3.51
N LYS A 759 -12.45 -39.10 4.36
CA LYS A 759 -11.24 -39.90 4.65
C LYS A 759 -10.48 -40.36 3.39
N ALA A 760 -11.20 -40.74 2.34
CA ALA A 760 -10.61 -41.29 1.11
C ALA A 760 -9.85 -40.26 0.26
N SER A 761 -10.07 -38.96 0.49
CA SER A 761 -9.44 -37.88 -0.28
C SER A 761 -8.09 -37.43 0.29
N PHE A 762 -7.76 -37.75 1.55
CA PHE A 762 -6.49 -37.33 2.16
C PHE A 762 -5.33 -38.21 1.68
N THR A 763 -4.37 -37.60 0.99
CA THR A 763 -3.22 -38.30 0.38
C THR A 763 -1.90 -37.98 1.07
N LYS A 764 -1.75 -36.78 1.66
CA LYS A 764 -0.53 -36.39 2.39
C LYS A 764 -0.86 -35.72 3.71
N CYS A 765 -0.11 -36.07 4.76
CA CYS A 765 -0.16 -35.40 6.05
C CYS A 765 1.25 -35.06 6.53
N SER A 766 1.51 -33.79 6.77
CA SER A 766 2.77 -33.27 7.28
C SER A 766 2.52 -32.56 8.60
N ILE A 767 3.24 -32.97 9.64
CA ILE A 767 3.03 -32.55 11.02
C ILE A 767 4.38 -32.05 11.55
N SER A 768 4.41 -30.79 11.96
CA SER A 768 5.61 -30.14 12.47
C SER A 768 5.33 -29.39 13.78
N LYS A 769 6.24 -29.50 14.77
CA LYS A 769 6.14 -28.78 16.05
C LYS A 769 4.80 -29.03 16.77
N PHE A 770 4.32 -30.27 16.75
CA PHE A 770 2.95 -30.65 17.15
C PHE A 770 2.96 -31.68 18.31
N GLU A 771 2.02 -31.57 19.25
CA GLU A 771 1.73 -32.62 20.26
C GLU A 771 0.43 -33.33 19.86
N LEU A 772 0.52 -34.54 19.29
CA LEU A 772 -0.67 -35.31 18.90
C LEU A 772 -1.31 -35.97 20.12
N SER A 773 -2.59 -35.69 20.37
CA SER A 773 -3.37 -36.45 21.34
C SER A 773 -3.60 -37.90 20.85
N ALA A 774 -3.94 -38.81 21.77
CA ALA A 774 -4.29 -40.19 21.40
C ALA A 774 -5.48 -40.24 20.42
N ALA A 775 -6.47 -39.36 20.62
CA ALA A 775 -7.63 -39.26 19.74
C ALA A 775 -7.26 -38.84 18.30
N GLU A 776 -6.33 -37.91 18.13
CA GLU A 776 -5.87 -37.48 16.81
C GLU A 776 -5.07 -38.58 16.08
N GLN A 777 -4.31 -39.39 16.83
CA GLN A 777 -3.58 -40.52 16.25
C GLN A 777 -4.52 -41.61 15.75
N GLU A 778 -5.57 -41.96 16.51
CA GLU A 778 -6.58 -42.89 16.03
C GLU A 778 -7.27 -42.37 14.77
N LEU A 779 -7.57 -41.07 14.70
CA LEU A 779 -8.18 -40.46 13.52
C LEU A 779 -7.28 -40.55 12.29
N LEU A 780 -5.98 -40.27 12.43
CA LEU A 780 -5.00 -40.41 11.35
C LEU A 780 -4.92 -41.85 10.85
N LEU A 781 -4.91 -42.84 11.75
CA LEU A 781 -4.91 -44.26 11.38
C LEU A 781 -6.16 -44.69 10.61
N THR A 782 -7.23 -43.89 10.61
CA THR A 782 -8.43 -44.18 9.84
C THR A 782 -8.39 -43.71 8.38
N LEU A 783 -7.31 -43.04 7.94
CA LEU A 783 -7.16 -42.53 6.58
C LEU A 783 -6.68 -43.65 5.62
N PRO A 784 -7.54 -44.15 4.71
CA PRO A 784 -7.24 -45.33 3.89
C PRO A 784 -6.31 -45.05 2.70
N SER A 785 -6.30 -43.81 2.21
CA SER A 785 -5.61 -43.41 0.96
C SER A 785 -4.31 -42.63 1.21
N LEU A 786 -3.80 -42.62 2.45
CA LEU A 786 -2.62 -41.83 2.80
C LEU A 786 -1.37 -42.39 2.11
N GLU A 787 -0.78 -41.61 1.20
CA GLU A 787 0.42 -41.98 0.45
C GLU A 787 1.70 -41.42 1.08
N SER A 788 1.61 -40.29 1.80
CA SER A 788 2.77 -39.59 2.38
C SER A 788 2.50 -39.13 3.81
N LEU A 789 3.37 -39.52 4.73
CA LEU A 789 3.33 -39.11 6.14
C LEU A 789 4.67 -38.50 6.56
N GLU A 790 4.64 -37.24 6.99
CA GLU A 790 5.82 -36.49 7.44
C GLU A 790 5.61 -35.99 8.87
N ILE A 791 6.56 -36.28 9.75
CA ILE A 791 6.53 -35.92 11.17
C ILE A 791 7.88 -35.30 11.54
N SER A 792 7.88 -34.06 12.02
CA SER A 792 9.10 -33.31 12.40
C SER A 792 8.94 -32.54 13.71
N GLU A 793 9.97 -32.58 14.57
CA GLU A 793 10.14 -31.85 15.85
C GLU A 793 8.91 -31.78 16.79
N ILE A 794 9.03 -32.27 18.04
CA ILE A 794 8.03 -32.09 19.10
C ILE A 794 8.71 -31.28 20.22
N ASN A 795 8.12 -30.16 20.62
CA ASN A 795 8.71 -29.20 21.57
C ASN A 795 9.27 -29.85 22.86
N ASN A 796 10.45 -29.38 23.28
CA ASN A 796 11.02 -29.42 24.63
C ASN A 796 10.98 -30.75 25.39
N GLY A 797 11.87 -31.69 25.03
CA GLY A 797 12.58 -32.58 25.98
C GLY A 797 11.75 -33.55 26.84
N LYS A 798 10.43 -33.54 26.73
CA LYS A 798 9.50 -34.50 27.35
C LYS A 798 8.42 -34.77 26.34
N LEU A 799 8.42 -35.96 25.76
CA LEU A 799 7.25 -36.81 25.50
C LEU A 799 7.56 -37.90 24.47
N CYS A 800 8.01 -39.06 24.96
CA CYS A 800 7.82 -40.33 24.26
C CYS A 800 6.39 -40.89 24.42
N CYS A 801 5.59 -40.38 25.36
CA CYS A 801 4.35 -41.05 25.79
C CYS A 801 3.13 -40.82 24.86
N PHE A 802 3.29 -40.17 23.71
CA PHE A 802 2.16 -39.87 22.85
C PHE A 802 2.10 -40.70 21.57
N LEU A 803 3.19 -41.00 20.85
CA LEU A 803 3.10 -41.73 19.55
C LEU A 803 2.92 -43.26 19.65
N ASP A 804 2.52 -43.77 20.82
CA ASP A 804 2.36 -45.19 21.13
C ASP A 804 1.26 -45.90 20.30
N GLN A 805 0.42 -45.15 19.58
CA GLN A 805 -0.62 -45.73 18.73
C GLN A 805 -0.30 -45.63 17.23
N LEU A 806 0.35 -44.55 16.78
CA LEU A 806 0.59 -44.31 15.36
C LEU A 806 1.66 -45.26 14.78
N PHE A 807 2.85 -45.32 15.41
CA PHE A 807 3.98 -46.10 14.89
C PHE A 807 3.78 -47.63 14.92
N PRO A 808 3.15 -48.23 15.95
CA PRO A 808 2.89 -49.67 15.95
C PRO A 808 1.86 -50.11 14.91
N ASN A 809 1.01 -49.17 14.44
CA ASN A 809 -0.09 -49.45 13.53
C ASN A 809 0.15 -48.85 12.12
N LEU A 810 1.40 -48.59 11.74
CA LEU A 810 1.72 -48.07 10.39
C LEU A 810 1.32 -49.04 9.28
N ASP A 811 1.22 -50.33 9.58
CA ASP A 811 0.72 -51.39 8.70
C ASP A 811 -0.73 -51.17 8.24
N LYS A 812 -1.50 -50.33 8.95
CA LYS A 812 -2.86 -49.94 8.55
C LYS A 812 -2.88 -48.99 7.35
N PHE A 813 -1.77 -48.32 7.03
CA PHE A 813 -1.67 -47.45 5.86
C PHE A 813 -1.28 -48.26 4.61
N LEU A 814 -2.30 -48.81 3.94
CA LEU A 814 -2.10 -49.71 2.79
C LEU A 814 -1.49 -49.02 1.55
N CYS A 815 -1.63 -47.70 1.42
CA CYS A 815 -1.17 -46.93 0.27
C CYS A 815 0.12 -46.13 0.51
N LEU A 816 0.77 -46.30 1.67
CA LEU A 816 1.90 -45.47 2.07
C LEU A 816 3.14 -45.72 1.18
N LYS A 817 3.62 -44.65 0.53
CA LYS A 817 4.80 -44.63 -0.36
C LYS A 817 5.93 -43.76 0.19
N GLU A 818 5.61 -42.75 1.01
CA GLU A 818 6.57 -41.82 1.60
C GLU A 818 6.41 -41.76 3.12
N LEU A 819 7.51 -41.99 3.84
CA LEU A 819 7.58 -41.82 5.29
C LEU A 819 8.77 -40.94 5.66
N SER A 820 8.51 -39.84 6.35
CA SER A 820 9.53 -38.92 6.87
C SER A 820 9.37 -38.73 8.37
N VAL A 821 10.40 -39.07 9.14
CA VAL A 821 10.43 -38.96 10.60
C VAL A 821 11.71 -38.23 11.04
N ASN A 822 11.55 -36.99 11.54
CA ASN A 822 12.62 -36.14 12.06
C ASN A 822 12.39 -35.82 13.55
N LEU A 823 12.91 -36.65 14.45
CA LEU A 823 12.77 -36.50 15.91
C LEU A 823 14.13 -36.21 16.57
N ASP A 824 14.12 -35.49 17.70
CA ASP A 824 15.35 -35.08 18.40
C ASP A 824 16.09 -36.23 19.11
N ASP A 825 17.36 -36.00 19.42
CA ASP A 825 18.35 -37.02 19.79
C ASP A 825 18.04 -37.82 21.07
N GLN A 826 17.00 -37.45 21.82
CA GLN A 826 16.55 -38.15 23.03
C GLN A 826 15.45 -39.22 22.77
N GLN A 827 14.98 -39.41 21.53
CA GLN A 827 13.79 -40.23 21.22
C GLN A 827 14.09 -41.51 20.40
N ASN A 828 13.55 -42.66 20.83
CA ASN A 828 13.80 -43.98 20.23
C ASN A 828 12.67 -44.42 19.27
N VAL A 829 12.68 -43.96 18.03
CA VAL A 829 11.65 -44.26 17.00
C VAL A 829 11.45 -45.77 16.79
N PHE A 830 12.52 -46.56 16.77
CA PHE A 830 12.48 -48.01 16.49
C PHE A 830 12.10 -48.90 17.67
N SER A 831 11.97 -48.34 18.88
CA SER A 831 11.46 -49.07 20.04
C SER A 831 9.94 -49.32 19.96
N VAL A 832 9.22 -48.46 19.24
CA VAL A 832 7.74 -48.47 19.13
C VAL A 832 7.28 -49.13 17.82
N ILE A 833 8.15 -49.21 16.81
CA ILE A 833 7.84 -49.82 15.52
C ILE A 833 7.80 -51.37 15.62
N PRO A 834 6.84 -52.08 14.98
CA PRO A 834 6.70 -53.54 15.04
C PRO A 834 7.92 -54.29 14.46
N GLU A 835 8.13 -55.53 14.88
CA GLU A 835 9.25 -56.37 14.37
C GLU A 835 9.06 -56.88 12.94
N GLU A 836 7.81 -56.90 12.44
CA GLU A 836 7.45 -57.30 11.09
C GLU A 836 6.57 -56.24 10.43
N PHE A 837 7.12 -55.53 9.43
CA PHE A 837 6.34 -54.67 8.54
C PHE A 837 5.69 -55.53 7.45
N LEU A 838 4.63 -56.26 7.79
CA LEU A 838 4.04 -57.26 6.89
C LEU A 838 3.37 -56.66 5.63
N ASN A 839 3.16 -55.33 5.56
CA ASN A 839 2.38 -54.70 4.48
C ASN A 839 3.05 -53.50 3.76
N LEU A 840 4.24 -53.04 4.15
CA LEU A 840 4.91 -51.89 3.51
C LEU A 840 5.83 -52.32 2.36
N HIS A 841 5.24 -52.79 1.25
CA HIS A 841 6.00 -53.34 0.11
C HIS A 841 6.32 -52.33 -1.00
N HIS A 842 5.68 -51.16 -0.98
CA HIS A 842 5.73 -50.17 -2.07
C HIS A 842 6.31 -48.82 -1.65
N MET A 843 7.20 -48.82 -0.64
CA MET A 843 7.89 -47.59 -0.23
C MET A 843 8.80 -47.06 -1.34
N GLU A 844 8.60 -45.80 -1.71
CA GLU A 844 9.39 -45.08 -2.70
C GLU A 844 10.34 -44.06 -2.04
N LYS A 845 9.96 -43.48 -0.91
CA LYS A 845 10.74 -42.46 -0.20
C LYS A 845 10.80 -42.72 1.30
N LEU A 846 12.00 -42.67 1.86
CA LEU A 846 12.22 -42.92 3.28
C LEU A 846 13.21 -41.91 3.86
N PHE A 847 12.75 -41.10 4.82
CA PHE A 847 13.58 -40.17 5.58
C PHE A 847 13.48 -40.49 7.07
N ILE A 848 14.63 -40.79 7.70
CA ILE A 848 14.66 -41.21 9.11
C ILE A 848 15.85 -40.59 9.83
N ARG A 849 15.58 -39.99 11.00
CA ARG A 849 16.59 -39.62 12.00
C ARG A 849 16.55 -40.60 13.19
N ILE A 850 17.70 -41.20 13.55
CA ILE A 850 17.84 -42.25 14.60
C ILE A 850 18.95 -41.88 15.59
N SER A 851 18.68 -41.90 16.89
CA SER A 851 19.68 -41.56 17.91
C SER A 851 20.24 -42.71 18.74
N ALA A 852 19.67 -43.93 18.69
CA ALA A 852 20.07 -45.05 19.59
C ALA A 852 20.49 -46.35 18.88
N GLU A 853 21.32 -47.14 19.57
CA GLU A 853 21.89 -48.44 19.16
C GLU A 853 20.87 -49.57 18.90
N ASN A 854 19.59 -49.36 19.23
CA ASN A 854 18.55 -50.39 19.14
C ASN A 854 17.69 -50.24 17.87
N GLY A 855 17.70 -51.26 17.01
CA GLY A 855 16.79 -51.39 15.86
C GLY A 855 17.38 -51.33 14.43
N PRO A 856 18.70 -51.45 14.16
CA PRO A 856 19.20 -51.41 12.78
C PRO A 856 18.65 -52.56 11.94
N SER A 857 18.44 -53.74 12.54
CA SER A 857 17.84 -54.91 11.87
C SER A 857 16.39 -54.68 11.40
N LYS A 858 15.62 -53.82 12.07
CA LYS A 858 14.25 -53.47 11.66
C LYS A 858 14.25 -52.59 10.39
N LEU A 859 15.18 -51.62 10.32
CA LEU A 859 15.35 -50.78 9.13
C LEU A 859 15.82 -51.60 7.92
N VAL A 860 16.80 -52.49 8.14
CA VAL A 860 17.32 -53.39 7.09
C VAL A 860 16.19 -54.28 6.56
N LYS A 861 15.35 -54.86 7.43
CA LYS A 861 14.16 -55.64 7.03
C LYS A 861 13.13 -54.80 6.25
N LEU A 862 12.90 -53.55 6.63
CA LEU A 862 11.97 -52.68 5.92
C LEU A 862 12.43 -52.45 4.48
N ILE A 863 13.70 -52.14 4.27
CA ILE A 863 14.25 -51.92 2.93
C ILE A 863 14.25 -53.23 2.12
N GLN A 864 14.52 -54.39 2.75
CA GLN A 864 14.41 -55.70 2.10
C GLN A 864 13.00 -55.96 1.55
N ASN A 865 11.97 -55.50 2.26
CA ASN A 865 10.58 -55.67 1.85
C ASN A 865 10.15 -54.69 0.74
N SER A 866 10.91 -53.61 0.50
CA SER A 866 10.58 -52.53 -0.44
C SER A 866 11.76 -52.17 -1.36
N LEU A 867 11.93 -52.95 -2.44
CA LEU A 867 13.02 -52.77 -3.41
C LEU A 867 12.79 -51.63 -4.43
N ASP A 868 11.60 -51.02 -4.42
CA ASP A 868 11.21 -49.90 -5.30
C ASP A 868 11.66 -48.52 -4.79
N LEU A 869 12.50 -48.49 -3.74
CA LEU A 869 12.98 -47.27 -3.10
C LEU A 869 13.75 -46.37 -4.09
N ARG A 870 13.36 -45.09 -4.14
CA ARG A 870 13.98 -44.03 -4.95
C ARG A 870 14.75 -43.02 -4.11
N VAL A 871 14.28 -42.71 -2.90
CA VAL A 871 14.90 -41.72 -2.00
C VAL A 871 15.17 -42.35 -0.65
N PHE A 872 16.43 -42.26 -0.17
CA PHE A 872 16.82 -42.77 1.14
C PHE A 872 17.69 -41.79 1.91
N HIS A 873 17.14 -41.23 2.99
CA HIS A 873 17.83 -40.31 3.88
C HIS A 873 17.94 -40.89 5.28
N LEU A 874 19.16 -41.00 5.78
CA LEU A 874 19.44 -41.51 7.12
C LEU A 874 20.35 -40.53 7.88
N LYS A 875 19.83 -39.98 8.97
CA LYS A 875 20.62 -39.23 9.95
C LYS A 875 20.78 -40.06 11.22
N CYS A 876 21.99 -40.45 11.59
CA CYS A 876 22.20 -41.31 12.75
C CYS A 876 23.49 -40.99 13.53
N ASN A 877 23.49 -41.27 14.84
CA ASN A 877 24.69 -41.13 15.68
C ASN A 877 25.52 -42.42 15.68
N VAL A 878 24.89 -43.58 15.90
CA VAL A 878 25.57 -44.88 15.96
C VAL A 878 24.72 -45.93 15.24
N PHE A 879 25.32 -46.66 14.29
CA PHE A 879 24.64 -47.73 13.54
C PHE A 879 25.55 -48.97 13.49
N SER A 880 25.19 -50.02 14.22
CA SER A 880 26.05 -51.20 14.43
C SER A 880 26.07 -52.20 13.27
N ASP A 881 25.12 -52.13 12.33
CA ASP A 881 24.94 -53.12 11.24
C ASP A 881 25.02 -52.50 9.83
N PHE A 882 25.98 -51.59 9.63
CA PHE A 882 26.09 -50.80 8.39
C PHE A 882 26.36 -51.65 7.14
N GLU A 883 27.11 -52.75 7.28
CA GLU A 883 27.39 -53.67 6.18
C GLU A 883 26.10 -54.31 5.64
N SER A 884 25.25 -54.82 6.53
CA SER A 884 23.94 -55.38 6.16
C SER A 884 23.04 -54.33 5.48
N LEU A 885 23.03 -53.09 5.98
CA LEU A 885 22.30 -51.98 5.34
C LEU A 885 22.79 -51.76 3.89
N MET A 886 24.10 -51.71 3.69
CA MET A 886 24.68 -51.51 2.35
C MET A 886 24.34 -52.67 1.41
N THR A 887 24.40 -53.93 1.87
CA THR A 887 24.02 -55.08 1.03
C THR A 887 22.56 -55.02 0.58
N VAL A 888 21.65 -54.53 1.44
CA VAL A 888 20.23 -54.40 1.10
C VAL A 888 20.01 -53.23 0.15
N LEU A 889 20.65 -52.08 0.40
CA LEU A 889 20.59 -50.94 -0.52
C LEU A 889 21.13 -51.29 -1.91
N ALA A 890 22.17 -52.14 -2.00
CA ALA A 890 22.70 -52.65 -3.27
C ALA A 890 21.61 -53.29 -4.16
N SER A 891 20.58 -53.86 -3.54
CA SER A 891 19.49 -54.53 -4.22
C SER A 891 18.44 -53.55 -4.79
N CYS A 892 18.44 -52.30 -4.33
CA CYS A 892 17.54 -51.23 -4.78
C CYS A 892 18.06 -50.55 -6.06
N LYS A 893 17.76 -51.13 -7.23
CA LYS A 893 18.27 -50.64 -8.54
C LYS A 893 17.70 -49.29 -8.98
N LYS A 894 16.58 -48.84 -8.40
CA LYS A 894 15.87 -47.61 -8.74
C LYS A 894 16.23 -46.42 -7.84
N LEU A 895 17.24 -46.55 -6.98
CA LEU A 895 17.62 -45.52 -6.03
C LEU A 895 18.19 -44.30 -6.76
N GLU A 896 17.53 -43.15 -6.61
CA GLU A 896 17.87 -41.87 -7.25
C GLU A 896 18.56 -40.90 -6.27
N GLU A 897 18.26 -40.97 -4.97
CA GLU A 897 18.79 -40.06 -3.95
C GLU A 897 19.24 -40.78 -2.67
N ILE A 898 20.46 -40.51 -2.24
CA ILE A 898 21.05 -41.03 -0.99
C ILE A 898 21.61 -39.88 -0.16
N LYS A 899 21.21 -39.80 1.11
CA LYS A 899 21.78 -38.85 2.07
C LYS A 899 22.14 -39.54 3.38
N PHE A 900 23.39 -39.40 3.79
CA PHE A 900 23.88 -39.86 5.08
C PHE A 900 24.36 -38.69 5.93
N SER A 901 23.93 -38.62 7.19
CA SER A 901 24.34 -37.55 8.12
C SER A 901 24.61 -38.09 9.52
N GLY A 902 25.77 -37.75 10.10
CA GLY A 902 26.18 -38.16 11.46
C GLY A 902 27.24 -39.28 11.49
N PRO A 903 27.88 -39.53 12.64
CA PRO A 903 29.18 -40.22 12.75
C PRO A 903 29.18 -41.74 12.57
N PHE A 904 28.04 -42.35 12.20
CA PHE A 904 27.92 -43.81 12.06
C PHE A 904 28.56 -44.39 10.78
N PHE A 905 28.92 -43.53 9.83
CA PHE A 905 29.26 -43.95 8.47
C PHE A 905 30.59 -44.70 8.40
N ASN A 906 30.61 -45.80 7.64
CA ASN A 906 31.83 -46.56 7.34
C ASN A 906 32.08 -46.56 5.82
N ALA A 907 33.24 -46.03 5.40
CA ALA A 907 33.55 -45.81 4.00
C ALA A 907 33.72 -47.11 3.19
N LEU A 908 34.31 -48.17 3.75
CA LEU A 908 34.67 -49.37 2.98
C LEU A 908 33.43 -50.17 2.49
N PRO A 909 32.44 -50.52 3.33
CA PRO A 909 31.21 -51.18 2.86
C PRO A 909 30.40 -50.31 1.91
N PHE A 910 30.50 -48.98 2.01
CA PHE A 910 29.79 -48.07 1.11
C PHE A 910 30.39 -48.09 -0.30
N VAL A 911 31.71 -47.90 -0.41
CA VAL A 911 32.42 -47.80 -1.68
C VAL A 911 32.37 -49.11 -2.47
N THR A 912 32.36 -50.26 -1.80
CA THR A 912 32.23 -51.58 -2.45
C THR A 912 30.88 -51.79 -3.14
N VAL A 913 29.81 -51.22 -2.59
CA VAL A 913 28.45 -51.34 -3.12
C VAL A 913 28.08 -50.21 -4.09
N LEU A 914 28.77 -49.07 -3.99
CA LEU A 914 28.52 -47.85 -4.76
C LEU A 914 28.28 -48.08 -6.27
N PRO A 915 29.04 -48.93 -6.99
CA PRO A 915 28.82 -49.17 -8.43
C PRO A 915 27.43 -49.72 -8.79
N ASN A 916 26.69 -50.28 -7.84
CA ASN A 916 25.36 -50.85 -8.08
C ASN A 916 24.26 -49.78 -8.25
N PHE A 917 24.50 -48.52 -7.85
CA PHE A 917 23.51 -47.44 -7.87
C PHE A 917 23.47 -46.70 -9.22
N ILE A 918 23.17 -47.41 -10.31
CA ILE A 918 23.24 -46.88 -11.69
C ILE A 918 22.27 -45.71 -11.94
N SER A 919 21.18 -45.64 -11.20
CA SER A 919 20.13 -44.62 -11.33
C SER A 919 20.35 -43.37 -10.46
N LEU A 920 21.48 -43.28 -9.74
CA LEU A 920 21.72 -42.25 -8.75
C LEU A 920 21.87 -40.86 -9.40
N LYS A 921 21.09 -39.90 -8.90
CA LYS A 921 21.10 -38.50 -9.28
C LYS A 921 21.66 -37.61 -8.18
N ILE A 922 21.36 -37.92 -6.91
CA ILE A 922 21.77 -37.11 -5.76
C ILE A 922 22.54 -37.98 -4.77
N LEU A 923 23.78 -37.59 -4.49
CA LEU A 923 24.61 -38.20 -3.46
C LEU A 923 25.06 -37.13 -2.45
N ASN A 924 24.55 -37.23 -1.22
CA ASN A 924 24.90 -36.32 -0.15
C ASN A 924 25.61 -37.05 0.99
N LEU A 925 26.93 -36.85 1.07
CA LEU A 925 27.82 -37.37 2.10
C LEU A 925 28.45 -36.24 2.92
N GLN A 926 27.82 -35.06 2.95
CA GLN A 926 28.31 -33.92 3.71
C GLN A 926 28.36 -34.27 5.22
N HIS A 927 29.44 -33.86 5.89
CA HIS A 927 29.74 -34.21 7.30
C HIS A 927 30.05 -35.69 7.57
N GLN A 928 30.37 -36.47 6.54
CA GLN A 928 31.00 -37.79 6.69
C GLN A 928 32.51 -37.69 6.56
N GLU A 929 33.24 -38.69 7.04
CA GLU A 929 34.70 -38.71 7.05
C GLU A 929 35.30 -39.96 6.38
N PHE A 930 36.33 -39.76 5.56
CA PHE A 930 37.13 -40.80 4.93
C PHE A 930 38.59 -40.65 5.38
N SER A 931 39.03 -41.54 6.26
CA SER A 931 40.41 -41.54 6.77
C SER A 931 41.41 -42.19 5.80
N ASP A 932 40.99 -43.24 5.08
CA ASP A 932 41.89 -44.09 4.32
C ASP A 932 41.99 -43.67 2.85
N LYS A 933 43.23 -43.49 2.37
CA LYS A 933 43.51 -43.11 0.98
C LYS A 933 43.03 -44.15 -0.03
N GLU A 934 43.26 -45.43 0.23
CA GLU A 934 42.88 -46.51 -0.70
C GLU A 934 41.36 -46.54 -0.93
N THR A 935 40.58 -46.42 0.13
CA THR A 935 39.10 -46.35 0.05
C THR A 935 38.65 -45.10 -0.71
N ALA A 936 39.33 -43.96 -0.49
CA ALA A 936 39.05 -42.72 -1.21
C ALA A 936 39.42 -42.79 -2.71
N GLU A 937 40.50 -43.50 -3.08
CA GLU A 937 40.87 -43.73 -4.49
C GLU A 937 39.81 -44.61 -5.19
N ILE A 938 39.36 -45.70 -4.56
CA ILE A 938 38.30 -46.55 -5.11
C ILE A 938 37.00 -45.74 -5.29
N PHE A 939 36.67 -44.89 -4.30
CA PHE A 939 35.53 -43.97 -4.40
C PHE A 939 35.66 -43.02 -5.60
N ALA A 940 36.82 -42.37 -5.76
CA ALA A 940 37.08 -41.45 -6.86
C ALA A 940 36.91 -42.12 -8.24
N TYR A 941 37.51 -43.30 -8.45
CA TYR A 941 37.34 -44.03 -9.71
C TYR A 941 35.90 -44.49 -9.96
N THR A 942 35.17 -44.84 -8.90
CA THR A 942 33.76 -45.23 -9.01
C THR A 942 32.88 -44.05 -9.41
N LEU A 943 33.18 -42.83 -8.95
CA LEU A 943 32.41 -41.63 -9.31
C LEU A 943 32.35 -41.39 -10.82
N GLY A 944 33.46 -41.65 -11.54
CA GLY A 944 33.52 -41.50 -12.99
C GLY A 944 32.57 -42.41 -13.78
N SER A 945 31.95 -43.40 -13.13
CA SER A 945 30.98 -44.31 -13.77
C SER A 945 29.51 -43.82 -13.73
N PHE A 946 29.19 -42.77 -12.96
CA PHE A 946 27.81 -42.30 -12.80
C PHE A 946 27.39 -41.29 -13.88
N ASN A 947 26.71 -41.76 -14.93
CA ASN A 947 26.29 -40.88 -16.03
C ASN A 947 25.11 -39.94 -15.70
N ASN A 948 24.33 -40.26 -14.68
CA ASN A 948 23.08 -39.58 -14.32
C ASN A 948 23.20 -38.66 -13.09
N LEU A 949 24.41 -38.52 -12.52
CA LEU A 949 24.59 -37.75 -11.28
C LEU A 949 24.40 -36.25 -11.54
N GLU A 950 23.46 -35.64 -10.81
CA GLU A 950 23.11 -34.22 -10.87
C GLU A 950 23.65 -33.46 -9.66
N GLU A 951 23.65 -34.05 -8.45
CA GLU A 951 24.10 -33.39 -7.23
C GLU A 951 25.08 -34.26 -6.45
N LEU A 952 26.25 -33.68 -6.14
CA LEU A 952 27.30 -34.35 -5.39
C LEU A 952 27.80 -33.47 -4.25
N LEU A 953 27.53 -33.89 -3.00
CA LEU A 953 28.11 -33.30 -1.81
C LEU A 953 29.09 -34.27 -1.19
N LEU A 954 30.38 -33.91 -1.23
CA LEU A 954 31.47 -34.81 -0.90
C LEU A 954 31.68 -34.95 0.62
N PRO A 955 32.20 -36.11 1.05
CA PRO A 955 32.67 -36.29 2.42
C PRO A 955 33.97 -35.51 2.67
N SER A 956 34.31 -35.36 3.94
CA SER A 956 35.56 -34.75 4.42
C SER A 956 36.59 -35.82 4.84
N GLY A 957 37.79 -35.42 5.25
CA GLY A 957 38.82 -36.32 5.79
C GLY A 957 40.12 -36.33 4.98
N ASP A 958 41.19 -36.80 5.63
CA ASP A 958 42.55 -36.79 5.07
C ASP A 958 42.69 -37.65 3.82
N GLY A 959 41.98 -38.78 3.73
CA GLY A 959 41.97 -39.65 2.55
C GLY A 959 41.41 -38.93 1.32
N ILE A 960 40.30 -38.21 1.48
CA ILE A 960 39.66 -37.44 0.39
C ILE A 960 40.50 -36.25 -0.02
N HIS A 961 41.12 -35.56 0.93
CA HIS A 961 42.04 -34.46 0.63
C HIS A 961 43.19 -34.92 -0.28
N GLN A 962 43.80 -36.09 -0.01
CA GLN A 962 44.89 -36.63 -0.83
C GLN A 962 44.46 -37.02 -2.26
N VAL A 963 43.18 -37.31 -2.50
CA VAL A 963 42.65 -37.70 -3.81
C VAL A 963 41.73 -36.64 -4.43
N ALA A 964 41.65 -35.44 -3.85
CA ALA A 964 40.70 -34.41 -4.27
C ALA A 964 40.86 -34.04 -5.76
N ILE A 965 42.09 -33.94 -6.25
CA ILE A 965 42.40 -33.70 -7.66
C ILE A 965 41.85 -34.82 -8.55
N LEU A 966 42.00 -36.09 -8.15
CA LEU A 966 41.46 -37.22 -8.90
C LEU A 966 39.92 -37.17 -8.95
N ILE A 967 39.27 -36.83 -7.83
CA ILE A 967 37.81 -36.65 -7.79
C ILE A 967 37.38 -35.55 -8.75
N ILE A 968 38.05 -34.39 -8.72
CA ILE A 968 37.75 -33.26 -9.63
C ILE A 968 37.87 -33.70 -11.09
N GLN A 969 38.93 -34.43 -11.44
CA GLN A 969 39.14 -34.96 -12.80
C GLN A 969 38.03 -35.92 -13.23
N GLN A 970 37.58 -36.81 -12.35
CA GLN A 970 36.46 -37.71 -12.66
C GLN A 970 35.12 -36.95 -12.78
N CYS A 971 34.91 -35.91 -11.97
CA CYS A 971 33.71 -35.08 -12.04
C CYS A 971 33.57 -34.31 -13.36
N GLN A 972 34.67 -34.02 -14.07
CA GLN A 972 34.63 -33.38 -15.40
C GLN A 972 33.90 -34.24 -16.46
N HIS A 973 33.80 -35.55 -16.24
CA HIS A 973 33.09 -36.46 -17.15
C HIS A 973 31.58 -36.50 -16.88
N LEU A 974 31.10 -35.90 -15.79
CA LEU A 974 29.69 -35.91 -15.37
C LEU A 974 28.87 -34.83 -16.10
N GLN A 975 28.28 -35.19 -17.24
CA GLN A 975 27.57 -34.23 -18.12
C GLN A 975 26.27 -33.63 -17.56
N HIS A 976 25.77 -34.12 -16.43
CA HIS A 976 24.51 -33.69 -15.80
C HIS A 976 24.72 -32.99 -14.45
N LEU A 977 25.96 -32.78 -14.02
CA LEU A 977 26.26 -32.24 -12.69
C LEU A 977 25.81 -30.76 -12.59
N ARG A 978 24.90 -30.50 -11.66
CA ARG A 978 24.29 -29.20 -11.34
C ARG A 978 24.76 -28.67 -9.98
N VAL A 979 25.03 -29.53 -8.99
CA VAL A 979 25.49 -29.12 -7.66
C VAL A 979 26.76 -29.89 -7.30
N LEU A 980 27.80 -29.15 -6.91
CA LEU A 980 29.07 -29.71 -6.43
C LEU A 980 29.50 -29.01 -5.14
N SER A 981 29.70 -29.78 -4.07
CA SER A 981 30.14 -29.26 -2.77
C SER A 981 31.37 -30.00 -2.26
N PHE A 982 32.36 -29.23 -1.81
CA PHE A 982 33.59 -29.67 -1.15
C PHE A 982 33.71 -29.00 0.22
N PHE A 983 33.95 -29.79 1.26
CA PHE A 983 34.01 -29.31 2.63
C PHE A 983 35.25 -29.84 3.35
N ASN A 984 36.14 -28.93 3.78
CA ASN A 984 37.39 -29.25 4.48
C ASN A 984 38.34 -30.22 3.73
N THR A 985 38.31 -30.23 2.40
CA THR A 985 39.05 -31.17 1.54
C THR A 985 40.02 -30.50 0.57
N LEU A 986 39.83 -29.22 0.25
CA LEU A 986 40.58 -28.52 -0.79
C LEU A 986 41.73 -27.68 -0.25
N ASP A 987 42.73 -27.48 -1.10
CA ASP A 987 43.92 -26.64 -0.98
C ASP A 987 44.13 -25.80 -2.25
N ASP A 988 45.25 -25.08 -2.32
CA ASP A 988 45.56 -24.16 -3.42
C ASP A 988 45.68 -24.85 -4.79
N ASP A 989 46.23 -26.07 -4.84
CA ASP A 989 46.41 -26.78 -6.10
C ASP A 989 45.09 -27.41 -6.59
N SER A 990 44.31 -27.97 -5.68
CA SER A 990 43.02 -28.59 -6.01
C SER A 990 41.96 -27.59 -6.45
N VAL A 991 41.90 -26.39 -5.86
CA VAL A 991 40.95 -25.34 -6.31
C VAL A 991 41.28 -24.86 -7.72
N ILE A 992 42.56 -24.80 -8.09
CA ILE A 992 43.00 -24.46 -9.45
C ILE A 992 42.62 -25.55 -10.45
N GLU A 993 42.65 -26.82 -10.07
CA GLU A 993 42.19 -27.90 -10.93
C GLU A 993 40.70 -27.80 -11.25
N ILE A 994 39.87 -27.30 -10.32
CA ILE A 994 38.45 -26.99 -10.60
C ILE A 994 38.35 -25.92 -11.70
N ALA A 995 39.15 -24.86 -11.61
CA ALA A 995 39.17 -23.81 -12.63
C ALA A 995 39.62 -24.33 -14.00
N LYS A 996 40.64 -25.20 -14.06
CA LYS A 996 41.05 -25.85 -15.32
C LYS A 996 39.92 -26.70 -15.90
N GLY A 997 39.27 -27.53 -15.08
CA GLY A 997 38.14 -28.35 -15.51
C GLY A 997 36.94 -27.53 -16.01
N ALA A 998 36.73 -26.34 -15.46
CA ALA A 998 35.73 -25.39 -15.94
C ALA A 998 36.09 -24.84 -17.34
N VAL A 999 37.34 -24.39 -17.52
CA VAL A 999 37.86 -23.90 -18.81
C VAL A 999 37.77 -24.98 -19.89
N ASP A 1000 38.13 -26.22 -19.56
CA ASP A 1000 38.08 -27.38 -20.46
C ASP A 1000 36.63 -27.82 -20.80
N GLY A 1001 35.63 -27.21 -20.16
CA GLY A 1001 34.21 -27.41 -20.47
C GLY A 1001 33.55 -28.57 -19.71
N GLY A 1002 34.17 -29.11 -18.66
CA GLY A 1002 33.63 -30.22 -17.87
C GLY A 1002 32.39 -29.87 -17.03
N PHE A 1003 32.24 -28.60 -16.62
CA PHE A 1003 31.22 -28.17 -15.65
C PHE A 1003 30.13 -27.25 -16.24
N GLN A 1004 29.81 -27.39 -17.53
CA GLN A 1004 28.91 -26.45 -18.24
C GLN A 1004 27.49 -26.34 -17.64
N LYS A 1005 26.95 -27.41 -17.05
CA LYS A 1005 25.60 -27.41 -16.43
C LYS A 1005 25.60 -27.09 -14.94
N LEU A 1006 26.76 -26.77 -14.36
CA LEU A 1006 26.89 -26.52 -12.93
C LEU A 1006 26.13 -25.23 -12.54
N GLU A 1007 25.16 -25.36 -11.65
CA GLU A 1007 24.34 -24.28 -11.12
C GLU A 1007 24.83 -23.81 -9.74
N LYS A 1008 25.39 -24.71 -8.92
CA LYS A 1008 25.89 -24.39 -7.58
C LYS A 1008 27.26 -25.03 -7.32
N LEU A 1009 28.22 -24.19 -6.93
CA LEU A 1009 29.54 -24.59 -6.48
C LEU A 1009 29.75 -24.14 -5.03
N ASP A 1010 29.95 -25.10 -4.14
CA ASP A 1010 30.17 -24.86 -2.72
C ASP A 1010 31.57 -25.31 -2.30
N LEU A 1011 32.41 -24.36 -1.90
CA LEU A 1011 33.78 -24.53 -1.45
C LEU A 1011 33.92 -24.09 0.02
N SER A 1012 32.85 -24.21 0.80
CA SER A 1012 32.81 -23.78 2.21
C SER A 1012 33.79 -24.54 3.10
N ILE A 1013 34.37 -23.82 4.07
CA ILE A 1013 35.16 -24.37 5.18
C ILE A 1013 36.42 -25.14 4.67
N ASN A 1014 36.98 -24.73 3.54
CA ASN A 1014 38.29 -25.21 3.06
C ASN A 1014 39.41 -24.30 3.57
N HIS A 1015 39.81 -24.47 4.83
CA HIS A 1015 40.79 -23.59 5.50
C HIS A 1015 42.21 -23.69 4.95
N LYS A 1016 42.52 -24.77 4.22
CA LYS A 1016 43.83 -24.95 3.56
C LYS A 1016 44.00 -24.10 2.29
N ILE A 1017 42.91 -23.58 1.70
CA ILE A 1017 43.00 -22.66 0.55
C ILE A 1017 43.44 -21.29 1.05
N THR A 1018 44.62 -20.83 0.67
CA THR A 1018 45.15 -19.53 1.04
C THR A 1018 44.47 -18.40 0.26
N GLU A 1019 44.69 -17.16 0.71
CA GLU A 1019 44.27 -15.97 -0.03
C GLU A 1019 44.86 -15.91 -1.45
N GLU A 1020 46.09 -16.40 -1.62
CA GLU A 1020 46.74 -16.53 -2.91
C GLU A 1020 46.11 -17.63 -3.78
N GLY A 1021 45.76 -18.76 -3.19
CA GLY A 1021 45.00 -19.82 -3.86
C GLY A 1021 43.67 -19.31 -4.42
N TYR A 1022 42.87 -18.59 -3.62
CA TYR A 1022 41.63 -17.97 -4.10
C TYR A 1022 41.87 -16.92 -5.19
N ARG A 1023 42.92 -16.10 -5.08
CA ARG A 1023 43.27 -15.14 -6.13
C ARG A 1023 43.56 -15.83 -7.45
N ASN A 1024 44.41 -16.86 -7.43
CA ASN A 1024 44.79 -17.62 -8.61
C ASN A 1024 43.56 -18.34 -9.19
N PHE A 1025 42.70 -18.88 -8.34
CA PHE A 1025 41.43 -19.48 -8.72
C PHE A 1025 40.52 -18.48 -9.43
N PHE A 1026 40.29 -17.29 -8.87
CA PHE A 1026 39.46 -16.27 -9.51
C PHE A 1026 40.07 -15.77 -10.82
N GLN A 1027 41.40 -15.77 -10.98
CA GLN A 1027 42.02 -15.40 -12.25
C GLN A 1027 41.79 -16.45 -13.33
N ALA A 1028 41.84 -17.74 -12.96
CA ALA A 1028 41.69 -18.87 -13.88
C ALA A 1028 40.24 -19.28 -14.15
N LEU A 1029 39.32 -19.03 -13.22
CA LEU A 1029 37.93 -19.47 -13.33
C LEU A 1029 37.20 -18.73 -14.46
N ASP A 1030 36.76 -19.50 -15.44
CA ASP A 1030 35.99 -19.05 -16.61
C ASP A 1030 35.09 -20.18 -17.12
N ASN A 1031 34.21 -19.88 -18.08
CA ASN A 1031 33.39 -20.85 -18.82
C ASN A 1031 32.38 -21.65 -17.96
N LEU A 1032 31.78 -21.01 -16.95
CA LEU A 1032 30.65 -21.54 -16.18
C LEU A 1032 29.37 -20.72 -16.44
N PRO A 1033 28.73 -20.89 -17.61
CA PRO A 1033 27.63 -20.03 -18.03
C PRO A 1033 26.34 -20.20 -17.20
N ASN A 1034 26.16 -21.35 -16.54
CA ASN A 1034 24.94 -21.67 -15.78
C ASN A 1034 25.08 -21.49 -14.27
N LEU A 1035 26.25 -21.08 -13.76
CA LEU A 1035 26.50 -20.98 -12.33
C LEU A 1035 25.68 -19.85 -11.70
N ARG A 1036 24.79 -20.21 -10.78
CA ARG A 1036 23.88 -19.30 -10.06
C ARG A 1036 24.37 -18.99 -8.65
N GLU A 1037 24.99 -19.96 -7.98
CA GLU A 1037 25.44 -19.83 -6.59
C GLU A 1037 26.90 -20.27 -6.46
N LEU A 1038 27.74 -19.37 -5.94
CA LEU A 1038 29.12 -19.64 -5.55
C LEU A 1038 29.27 -19.41 -4.05
N THR A 1039 29.76 -20.42 -3.32
CA THR A 1039 29.95 -20.34 -1.88
C THR A 1039 31.42 -20.59 -1.54
N ILE A 1040 32.05 -19.61 -0.87
CA ILE A 1040 33.47 -19.62 -0.45
C ILE A 1040 33.59 -19.21 1.02
N ASN A 1041 32.64 -19.69 1.84
CA ASN A 1041 32.57 -19.37 3.26
C ASN A 1041 33.75 -19.99 4.02
N ARG A 1042 34.17 -19.32 5.10
CA ARG A 1042 35.10 -19.89 6.09
C ARG A 1042 34.48 -19.83 7.48
N HIS A 1043 35.06 -20.58 8.40
CA HIS A 1043 34.67 -20.56 9.80
C HIS A 1043 35.01 -19.19 10.40
N PHE A 1044 34.24 -18.71 11.38
CA PHE A 1044 34.41 -17.36 11.94
C PHE A 1044 35.73 -17.17 12.69
N THR A 1045 36.42 -18.25 13.05
CA THR A 1045 37.77 -18.21 13.65
C THR A 1045 38.91 -18.16 12.61
N GLU A 1046 38.64 -18.59 11.37
CA GLU A 1046 39.63 -18.79 10.30
C GLU A 1046 39.42 -17.77 9.17
N CYS A 1047 39.32 -16.49 9.54
CA CYS A 1047 39.05 -15.39 8.62
C CYS A 1047 40.21 -15.12 7.66
N ILE A 1048 39.88 -14.73 6.43
CA ILE A 1048 40.87 -14.24 5.45
C ILE A 1048 40.74 -12.72 5.38
N ARG A 1049 41.87 -12.02 5.51
CA ARG A 1049 42.00 -10.62 5.08
C ARG A 1049 42.26 -10.59 3.58
N ALA A 1050 41.27 -10.18 2.80
CA ALA A 1050 41.41 -10.09 1.36
C ALA A 1050 42.33 -8.90 1.02
N GLN A 1051 43.31 -9.11 0.14
CA GLN A 1051 44.07 -7.99 -0.41
C GLN A 1051 43.28 -7.37 -1.56
N ALA A 1052 43.44 -6.06 -1.79
CA ALA A 1052 42.77 -5.34 -2.87
C ALA A 1052 42.94 -6.02 -4.27
N ARG A 1053 44.10 -6.68 -4.51
CA ARG A 1053 44.33 -7.45 -5.75
C ARG A 1053 43.42 -8.67 -5.89
N THR A 1054 43.05 -9.29 -4.79
CA THR A 1054 42.19 -10.49 -4.74
C THR A 1054 40.73 -10.10 -4.86
N VAL A 1055 40.30 -9.01 -4.23
CA VAL A 1055 38.95 -8.44 -4.43
C VAL A 1055 38.77 -7.96 -5.88
N LYS A 1056 39.80 -7.36 -6.49
CA LYS A 1056 39.79 -7.05 -7.94
C LYS A 1056 39.67 -8.30 -8.81
N SER A 1057 40.40 -9.36 -8.49
CA SER A 1057 40.35 -10.63 -9.23
C SER A 1057 38.97 -11.30 -9.09
N LEU A 1058 38.39 -11.28 -7.89
CA LEU A 1058 37.02 -11.73 -7.63
C LEU A 1058 36.00 -10.90 -8.42
N SER A 1059 36.12 -9.58 -8.40
CA SER A 1059 35.25 -8.66 -9.15
C SER A 1059 35.27 -8.97 -10.65
N GLN A 1060 36.45 -9.19 -11.22
CA GLN A 1060 36.58 -9.58 -12.62
C GLN A 1060 36.01 -10.98 -12.90
N CYS A 1061 36.24 -11.94 -12.00
CA CYS A 1061 35.70 -13.30 -12.09
C CYS A 1061 34.18 -13.30 -12.10
N VAL A 1062 33.54 -12.57 -11.18
CA VAL A 1062 32.07 -12.44 -11.12
C VAL A 1062 31.52 -11.84 -12.41
N LEU A 1063 32.17 -10.83 -12.99
CA LEU A 1063 31.75 -10.26 -14.28
C LEU A 1063 31.85 -11.25 -15.46
N ARG A 1064 32.71 -12.29 -15.37
CA ARG A 1064 32.78 -13.37 -16.36
C ARG A 1064 31.71 -14.47 -16.16
N LEU A 1065 30.97 -14.43 -15.06
CA LEU A 1065 29.95 -15.43 -14.70
C LEU A 1065 28.53 -14.85 -14.89
N PRO A 1066 27.97 -14.88 -16.12
CA PRO A 1066 26.79 -14.09 -16.48
C PRO A 1066 25.49 -14.48 -15.76
N SER A 1067 25.42 -15.69 -15.20
CA SER A 1067 24.22 -16.21 -14.52
C SER A 1067 24.30 -16.15 -12.99
N LEU A 1068 25.39 -15.59 -12.42
CA LEU A 1068 25.59 -15.59 -10.98
C LEU A 1068 24.57 -14.69 -10.28
N THR A 1069 23.87 -15.25 -9.28
CA THR A 1069 22.84 -14.54 -8.50
C THR A 1069 23.15 -14.53 -7.00
N ARG A 1070 23.93 -15.50 -6.50
CA ARG A 1070 24.29 -15.59 -5.08
C ARG A 1070 25.77 -15.84 -4.92
N LEU A 1071 26.41 -15.00 -4.12
CA LEU A 1071 27.80 -15.14 -3.72
C LEU A 1071 27.90 -15.11 -2.19
N ASN A 1072 28.24 -16.26 -1.61
CA ASN A 1072 28.40 -16.42 -0.16
C ASN A 1072 29.91 -16.39 0.17
N MET A 1073 30.33 -15.45 1.00
CA MET A 1073 31.73 -15.18 1.37
C MET A 1073 31.84 -14.86 2.86
N LEU A 1074 31.17 -15.63 3.70
CA LEU A 1074 31.26 -15.47 5.14
C LEU A 1074 32.73 -15.65 5.59
N SER A 1075 33.17 -14.84 6.57
CA SER A 1075 34.57 -14.78 7.07
C SER A 1075 35.62 -14.13 6.15
N TRP A 1076 35.17 -13.39 5.13
CA TRP A 1076 36.04 -12.51 4.37
C TRP A 1076 36.06 -11.12 5.03
N LEU A 1077 37.22 -10.69 5.52
CA LEU A 1077 37.41 -9.37 6.10
C LEU A 1077 37.62 -8.38 4.96
N LEU A 1078 36.56 -7.63 4.67
CA LEU A 1078 36.50 -6.59 3.64
C LEU A 1078 36.42 -5.22 4.30
N ASP A 1079 37.21 -4.28 3.82
CA ASP A 1079 37.13 -2.88 4.25
C ASP A 1079 36.06 -2.10 3.47
N ALA A 1080 35.88 -0.81 3.79
CA ALA A 1080 34.90 0.03 3.12
C ALA A 1080 35.20 0.22 1.62
N GLU A 1081 36.47 0.29 1.23
CA GLU A 1081 36.87 0.45 -0.17
C GLU A 1081 36.54 -0.82 -0.97
N ASP A 1082 36.81 -2.00 -0.41
CA ASP A 1082 36.46 -3.29 -1.01
C ASP A 1082 34.95 -3.43 -1.22
N ILE A 1083 34.13 -3.02 -0.25
CA ILE A 1083 32.67 -3.03 -0.37
C ILE A 1083 32.20 -2.06 -1.48
N THR A 1084 32.79 -0.87 -1.58
CA THR A 1084 32.46 0.06 -2.68
C THR A 1084 32.84 -0.52 -4.03
N LEU A 1085 33.97 -1.23 -4.14
CA LEU A 1085 34.39 -1.89 -5.38
C LEU A 1085 33.45 -3.03 -5.79
N LEU A 1086 33.00 -3.85 -4.83
CA LEU A 1086 32.02 -4.90 -5.09
C LEU A 1086 30.65 -4.33 -5.46
N THR A 1087 30.26 -3.20 -4.86
CA THR A 1087 29.00 -2.51 -5.18
C THR A 1087 29.05 -1.92 -6.59
N ALA A 1088 30.13 -1.25 -6.97
CA ALA A 1088 30.34 -0.72 -8.32
C ALA A 1088 30.44 -1.84 -9.37
N MET A 1089 31.02 -2.99 -9.02
CA MET A 1089 31.01 -4.18 -9.88
C MET A 1089 29.60 -4.72 -10.06
N LYS A 1090 28.83 -4.83 -8.97
CA LYS A 1090 27.45 -5.31 -9.00
C LYS A 1090 26.63 -4.50 -9.98
N GLU A 1091 26.75 -3.17 -10.01
CA GLU A 1091 26.04 -2.32 -10.99
C GLU A 1091 26.33 -2.68 -12.45
N ARG A 1092 27.53 -3.18 -12.76
CA ARG A 1092 27.97 -3.56 -14.12
C ARG A 1092 27.67 -5.00 -14.49
N HIS A 1093 27.26 -5.83 -13.53
CA HIS A 1093 27.00 -7.26 -13.75
C HIS A 1093 25.69 -7.46 -14.53
N PRO A 1094 25.59 -8.46 -15.44
CA PRO A 1094 24.34 -8.75 -16.16
C PRO A 1094 23.15 -9.01 -15.21
N GLN A 1095 23.41 -9.64 -14.06
CA GLN A 1095 22.43 -9.90 -12.99
C GLN A 1095 22.53 -8.89 -11.83
N SER A 1096 22.92 -7.64 -12.09
CA SER A 1096 23.17 -6.60 -11.08
C SER A 1096 22.07 -6.48 -10.02
N LYS A 1097 20.81 -6.65 -10.44
CA LYS A 1097 19.62 -6.51 -9.59
C LYS A 1097 19.33 -7.75 -8.73
N HIS A 1098 19.89 -8.91 -9.07
CA HIS A 1098 19.72 -10.17 -8.33
C HIS A 1098 20.91 -10.58 -7.51
N LEU A 1099 22.09 -10.10 -7.87
CA LEU A 1099 23.32 -10.53 -7.25
C LEU A 1099 23.32 -10.12 -5.77
N THR A 1100 23.16 -11.10 -4.90
CA THR A 1100 23.23 -10.94 -3.45
C THR A 1100 24.56 -11.43 -2.93
N PHE A 1101 25.24 -10.58 -2.16
CA PHE A 1101 26.46 -10.94 -1.45
C PHE A 1101 26.11 -11.22 0.02
N PHE A 1102 26.48 -12.40 0.50
CA PHE A 1102 26.39 -12.77 1.92
C PHE A 1102 27.80 -12.85 2.49
N TRP A 1103 28.25 -11.78 3.13
CA TRP A 1103 29.61 -11.71 3.71
C TRP A 1103 29.63 -11.53 5.22
N LYS A 1104 28.48 -11.17 5.82
CA LYS A 1104 28.38 -10.91 7.26
C LYS A 1104 28.03 -12.16 8.06
N TRP A 1105 28.82 -12.44 9.09
CA TRP A 1105 28.50 -13.44 10.10
C TRP A 1105 27.54 -12.90 11.14
N VAL A 1106 26.55 -13.70 11.52
CA VAL A 1106 25.69 -13.42 12.69
C VAL A 1106 26.19 -14.28 13.86
N LEU A 1107 26.68 -13.65 14.92
CA LEU A 1107 27.24 -14.34 16.09
C LEU A 1107 26.63 -13.81 17.40
N PRO A 1108 26.55 -14.64 18.46
CA PRO A 1108 26.02 -14.20 19.77
C PRO A 1108 26.96 -13.22 20.50
N PHE A 1109 28.15 -12.95 19.95
CA PHE A 1109 29.17 -12.05 20.49
C PHE A 1109 29.79 -11.20 19.38
N LEU A 1110 30.30 -10.01 19.75
CA LEU A 1110 31.06 -9.14 18.85
C LEU A 1110 32.54 -9.56 18.80
N PRO A 1111 33.23 -9.37 17.67
CA PRO A 1111 34.68 -9.55 17.58
C PRO A 1111 35.42 -8.60 18.51
N VAL A 1112 36.61 -8.99 18.97
CA VAL A 1112 37.51 -8.09 19.70
C VAL A 1112 38.13 -7.12 18.69
N ILE A 1113 37.82 -5.83 18.83
CA ILE A 1113 38.33 -4.80 17.92
C ILE A 1113 39.76 -4.41 18.33
N GLN A 1114 40.73 -4.68 17.46
CA GLN A 1114 42.07 -4.10 17.57
C GLN A 1114 42.05 -2.68 17.00
N LYS A 1115 42.62 -1.74 17.77
CA LYS A 1115 42.76 -0.33 17.41
C LYS A 1115 44.10 -0.05 16.77
#